data_AF-A0A9P5W7Y1-F1
#
_entry.id   AF-A0A9P5W7Y1-F1
#
_cell.length_a   1.000
_cell.length_b   1.000
_cell.length_c   1.000
_cell.angle_alpha   90.00
_cell.angle_beta   90.00
_cell.angle_gamma   90.00
#
_symmetry.space_group_name_H-M   'P 1'
#
loop_
_entity.id
_entity.type
_entity.pdbx_description
1 polymer ?
#
loop_
_entity_poly.entity_id
_entity_poly.type
_entity_poly.pdbx_seq_one_letter_code
_entity_poly.pdbx_strand_id
1 'polypeptide(L)'
;MGHVKLANYSLAYKRIKNAAFEGAGTKSTVLFFVAADVDAICAFRMWTTLLKSDCISYVVVPVATMDDIRSEVKNMSSSIRSILMLNCGGLFNLEDYMEMSEDVSIYILDSHRPVNLRNAFWNNEVIVFHETDLDKELVQEKDAIIFTEENEYEPRNGHGPDSDDDDDPEDDDQDKDEDDDDDDDDHRRRRRRTGVDTEVIPEDPNRQWKQSRAIIVEYMSKGTLYGTSIANQTYMMATQLDRTSSDMLWLAIVGLTAQYINDQIGHAEYLDMIRIYKDEAVRLTPTERQRPTPLDNGVDDANRGLSTGASEEGVIQCTEEYRFMMVRHWSLYESMYHSNYVASRLGIWREPGRKRLLALLAKMGFSLEECNQVFAHMSIDLKRILKDRLEAVAPEYGLHEVLYTSFTRSYGYRGLVSASDVVHAVTGLLEASPEALVALGHRSEWVAEETLSAGVALNTDNQESAQGSTSWWHNNFFRACDSLDSGGGEDDQLQRGLKQCMKIQQALVRQAIAIIEKQVIITLSTCRVATLKDGPNLSIFWNPLTLGKLAQFLVHAIREYGSRRAANRPIPLVIAVLKEESQTFVVTGVHGSPLIGEVIPNKFGTVFEKISYNEKIPVKQLGFDKSVIEIDRDDLEAFMRCIDRYMRQTSVRFGQSSQPSSRHNGSSDTATPNKNRSSSTNTTTANSSSKGKENSPPKAPATAEERYRIVDDILETENLYRVLAVSRTATTEEIRRAYIAKSRVCHPDKFPEYPRATEAFQKLSLAYETLSKPSSRFVYDSTGGASGRTMLGSDETLQSVLSQVFFEFMEGDFEVIRNMINTMNNTAGGVRLGDETIGVIEEMFLRLRFVLHGCKKYMTLVHDQVQQLSEIHHSMKSLAYLDVLGRFRLTLKLSKVMLTIPMIIQDEMKREIAVAAALEGSSEQEDANAKKNAGIVGTVFLNDRVETVLKKVVSAIETGERWV
;
A
#
# COMPACT_ATOMS: atom_id res chain seq x y z
N MET A 1 21.08 -11.93 3.01
CA MET A 1 20.13 -10.81 2.81
C MET A 1 18.76 -11.43 2.91
N GLY A 2 18.07 -11.26 4.04
CA GLY A 2 16.77 -11.90 4.33
C GLY A 2 15.56 -11.28 3.62
N HIS A 3 15.76 -10.22 2.85
CA HIS A 3 14.70 -9.60 2.05
C HIS A 3 15.24 -8.94 0.77
N VAL A 4 14.33 -8.68 -0.17
CA VAL A 4 14.57 -8.09 -1.48
C VAL A 4 13.58 -6.95 -1.67
N LYS A 5 14.11 -5.73 -1.83
CA LYS A 5 13.33 -4.54 -2.20
C LYS A 5 13.07 -4.46 -3.71
N LEU A 6 12.07 -3.68 -4.10
CA LEU A 6 11.65 -3.51 -5.49
C LEU A 6 12.81 -3.37 -6.49
N ALA A 7 13.78 -2.49 -6.23
CA ALA A 7 14.92 -2.25 -7.12
C ALA A 7 15.78 -3.50 -7.45
N ASN A 8 15.66 -4.56 -6.65
CA ASN A 8 16.47 -5.78 -6.75
C ASN A 8 15.67 -7.01 -7.20
N TYR A 9 14.42 -6.85 -7.65
CA TYR A 9 13.57 -8.00 -8.06
C TYR A 9 14.19 -8.78 -9.22
N SER A 10 14.72 -8.08 -10.24
CA SER A 10 15.44 -8.72 -11.34
C SER A 10 16.70 -9.51 -10.91
N LEU A 11 17.39 -9.06 -9.85
CA LEU A 11 18.54 -9.77 -9.30
C LEU A 11 18.10 -11.06 -8.59
N ALA A 12 17.00 -11.02 -7.85
CA ALA A 12 16.42 -12.20 -7.22
C ALA A 12 16.01 -13.26 -8.27
N TYR A 13 15.37 -12.84 -9.37
CA TYR A 13 15.05 -13.73 -10.49
C TYR A 13 16.31 -14.37 -11.07
N LYS A 14 17.38 -13.60 -11.29
CA LYS A 14 18.66 -14.13 -11.80
C LYS A 14 19.27 -15.16 -10.85
N ARG A 15 19.13 -15.01 -9.54
CA ARG A 15 19.58 -16.01 -8.55
C ARG A 15 18.80 -17.31 -8.67
N ILE A 16 17.46 -17.23 -8.75
CA ILE A 16 16.60 -18.41 -8.96
C ILE A 16 16.99 -19.12 -10.26
N LYS A 17 17.18 -18.36 -11.34
CA LYS A 17 17.61 -18.89 -12.64
C LYS A 17 18.97 -19.59 -12.55
N ASN A 18 19.96 -19.00 -11.88
CA ASN A 18 21.28 -19.62 -11.75
C ASN A 18 21.23 -20.91 -10.91
N ALA A 19 20.58 -20.85 -9.75
CA ALA A 19 20.36 -22.02 -8.90
C ALA A 19 19.62 -23.15 -9.65
N ALA A 20 18.78 -22.79 -10.63
CA ALA A 20 18.05 -23.75 -11.43
C ALA A 20 18.92 -24.59 -12.38
N PHE A 21 20.11 -24.10 -12.76
CA PHE A 21 21.07 -24.79 -13.63
C PHE A 21 22.29 -25.34 -12.89
N GLU A 22 22.43 -25.03 -11.59
CA GLU A 22 23.47 -25.56 -10.73
C GLU A 22 23.14 -27.02 -10.31
N GLY A 23 23.60 -27.98 -11.11
CA GLY A 23 23.47 -29.41 -10.80
C GLY A 23 23.68 -30.31 -12.01
N ALA A 24 24.52 -31.34 -11.87
CA ALA A 24 24.82 -32.28 -12.96
C ALA A 24 23.65 -33.24 -13.23
N GLY A 25 22.66 -32.82 -14.02
CA GLY A 25 21.85 -33.73 -14.85
C GLY A 25 20.45 -34.17 -14.38
N THR A 26 19.81 -33.55 -13.39
CA THR A 26 18.42 -33.92 -12.97
C THR A 26 17.41 -32.77 -13.05
N LYS A 27 16.18 -33.14 -13.43
CA LYS A 27 14.99 -32.32 -13.70
C LYS A 27 14.50 -31.54 -12.47
N SER A 28 14.00 -30.33 -12.70
CA SER A 28 13.26 -29.42 -11.81
C SER A 28 13.91 -29.06 -10.47
N THR A 29 14.30 -27.79 -10.40
CA THR A 29 14.96 -27.12 -9.26
C THR A 29 14.04 -26.14 -8.52
N VAL A 30 12.91 -25.74 -9.14
CA VAL A 30 11.99 -24.74 -8.60
C VAL A 30 10.67 -25.38 -8.16
N LEU A 31 10.25 -25.14 -6.92
CA LEU A 31 8.97 -25.53 -6.36
C LEU A 31 8.12 -24.28 -6.07
N PHE A 32 6.85 -24.29 -6.46
CA PHE A 32 5.88 -23.28 -6.08
C PHE A 32 4.91 -23.81 -5.02
N PHE A 33 4.77 -23.06 -3.93
CA PHE A 33 3.58 -23.10 -3.08
C PHE A 33 2.69 -21.92 -3.45
N VAL A 34 1.49 -22.19 -3.96
CA VAL A 34 0.57 -21.15 -4.45
C VAL A 34 -0.70 -21.16 -3.63
N ALA A 35 -0.98 -20.05 -2.96
CA ALA A 35 -2.25 -19.88 -2.25
C ALA A 35 -3.44 -19.96 -3.22
N ALA A 36 -4.55 -20.53 -2.76
CA ALA A 36 -5.79 -20.64 -3.54
C ALA A 36 -6.57 -19.32 -3.59
N ASP A 37 -5.97 -18.27 -4.15
CA ASP A 37 -6.58 -16.95 -4.37
C ASP A 37 -6.23 -16.36 -5.75
N VAL A 38 -6.99 -15.35 -6.16
CA VAL A 38 -6.89 -14.78 -7.51
C VAL A 38 -5.54 -14.07 -7.74
N ASP A 39 -5.00 -13.36 -6.75
CA ASP A 39 -3.74 -12.61 -6.88
C ASP A 39 -2.56 -13.58 -7.01
N ALA A 40 -2.54 -14.64 -6.20
CA ALA A 40 -1.56 -15.71 -6.26
C ALA A 40 -1.59 -16.48 -7.59
N ILE A 41 -2.77 -16.82 -8.10
CA ILE A 41 -2.90 -17.49 -9.40
C ILE A 41 -2.40 -16.57 -10.52
N CYS A 42 -2.74 -15.28 -10.50
CA CYS A 42 -2.27 -14.33 -11.51
C CYS A 42 -0.74 -14.19 -11.50
N ALA A 43 -0.15 -14.04 -10.31
CA ALA A 43 1.30 -14.01 -10.12
C ALA A 43 1.96 -15.31 -10.61
N PHE A 44 1.41 -16.46 -10.22
CA PHE A 44 1.89 -17.77 -10.64
C PHE A 44 1.91 -17.91 -12.16
N ARG A 45 0.83 -17.55 -12.86
CA ARG A 45 0.78 -17.59 -14.34
C ARG A 45 1.90 -16.75 -14.95
N MET A 46 2.14 -15.53 -14.46
CA MET A 46 3.25 -14.69 -14.94
C MET A 46 4.61 -15.32 -14.69
N TRP A 47 4.85 -15.85 -13.49
CA TRP A 47 6.08 -16.57 -13.14
C TRP A 47 6.33 -17.76 -14.06
N THR A 48 5.31 -18.58 -14.32
CA THR A 48 5.47 -19.73 -15.23
C THR A 48 5.79 -19.30 -16.65
N THR A 49 5.26 -18.18 -17.15
CA THR A 49 5.63 -17.64 -18.46
C THR A 49 7.11 -17.24 -18.50
N LEU A 50 7.61 -16.57 -17.46
CA LEU A 50 9.03 -16.21 -17.35
C LEU A 50 9.93 -17.46 -17.30
N LEU A 51 9.62 -18.42 -16.42
CA LEU A 51 10.41 -19.64 -16.28
C LEU A 51 10.39 -20.51 -17.55
N LYS A 52 9.23 -20.67 -18.19
CA LYS A 52 9.10 -21.39 -19.47
C LYS A 52 9.95 -20.74 -20.56
N SER A 53 9.97 -19.40 -20.62
CA SER A 53 10.79 -18.67 -21.59
C SER A 53 12.30 -18.85 -21.37
N ASP A 54 12.70 -19.25 -20.16
CA ASP A 54 14.08 -19.62 -19.80
C ASP A 54 14.32 -21.13 -19.79
N CYS A 55 13.35 -21.94 -20.23
CA CYS A 55 13.41 -23.41 -20.23
C CYS A 55 13.65 -24.03 -18.84
N ILE A 56 13.18 -23.35 -17.78
CA ILE A 56 13.29 -23.83 -16.39
C ILE A 56 12.07 -24.68 -16.06
N SER A 57 12.31 -25.93 -15.65
CA SER A 57 11.25 -26.81 -15.16
C SER A 57 10.88 -26.45 -13.72
N TYR A 58 9.59 -26.52 -13.40
CA TYR A 58 9.07 -26.21 -12.07
C TYR A 58 8.00 -27.23 -11.65
N VAL A 59 7.79 -27.35 -10.34
CA VAL A 59 6.69 -28.09 -9.73
C VAL A 59 5.75 -27.08 -9.07
N VAL A 60 4.45 -27.30 -9.15
CA VAL A 60 3.45 -26.46 -8.49
C VAL A 60 2.64 -27.29 -7.50
N VAL A 61 2.51 -26.77 -6.29
CA VAL A 61 1.68 -27.33 -5.23
C VAL A 61 0.73 -26.23 -4.78
N PRO A 62 -0.58 -26.34 -5.10
CA PRO A 62 -1.56 -25.43 -4.53
C PRO A 62 -1.70 -25.70 -3.03
N VAL A 63 -1.81 -24.64 -2.24
CA VAL A 63 -1.90 -24.71 -0.77
C VAL A 63 -3.04 -23.83 -0.27
N ALA A 64 -3.76 -24.31 0.74
CA ALA A 64 -4.81 -23.53 1.41
C ALA A 64 -4.37 -23.11 2.81
N THR A 65 -3.48 -23.87 3.44
CA THR A 65 -3.03 -23.69 4.83
C THR A 65 -1.54 -23.96 4.99
N MET A 66 -0.97 -23.54 6.14
CA MET A 66 0.40 -23.89 6.51
C MET A 66 0.59 -25.38 6.78
N ASP A 67 -0.47 -26.12 7.13
CA ASP A 67 -0.40 -27.58 7.31
C ASP A 67 -0.26 -28.32 5.98
N ASP A 68 -0.81 -27.78 4.88
CA ASP A 68 -0.59 -28.31 3.53
C ASP A 68 0.90 -28.22 3.16
N ILE A 69 1.52 -27.05 3.44
CA ILE A 69 2.95 -26.83 3.23
C ILE A 69 3.79 -27.80 4.06
N ARG A 70 3.50 -27.91 5.38
CA ARG A 70 4.19 -28.85 6.28
C ARG A 70 4.09 -30.30 5.79
N SER A 71 2.95 -30.69 5.22
CA SER A 71 2.73 -32.04 4.71
C SER A 71 3.52 -32.29 3.43
N GLU A 72 3.57 -31.32 2.53
CA GLU A 72 4.27 -31.45 1.25
C GLU A 72 5.79 -31.42 1.41
N VAL A 73 6.31 -30.57 2.31
CA VAL A 73 7.76 -30.46 2.58
C VAL A 73 8.37 -31.81 3.00
N LYS A 74 7.61 -32.67 3.70
CA LYS A 74 8.07 -34.02 4.08
C LYS A 74 8.33 -34.95 2.89
N ASN A 75 7.66 -34.70 1.77
CA ASN A 75 7.77 -35.50 0.54
C ASN A 75 8.63 -34.79 -0.52
N MET A 76 9.30 -33.70 -0.16
CA MET A 76 10.07 -32.86 -1.08
C MET A 76 11.25 -33.63 -1.68
N SER A 77 11.40 -33.53 -3.01
CA SER A 77 12.56 -34.07 -3.72
C SER A 77 13.84 -33.33 -3.32
N SER A 78 14.94 -34.06 -3.13
CA SER A 78 16.28 -33.50 -2.89
C SER A 78 16.83 -32.69 -4.07
N SER A 79 16.15 -32.68 -5.22
CA SER A 79 16.52 -31.87 -6.40
C SER A 79 16.08 -30.41 -6.32
N ILE A 80 15.19 -30.07 -5.38
CA ILE A 80 14.65 -28.71 -5.25
C ILE A 80 15.70 -27.82 -4.60
N ARG A 81 15.94 -26.64 -5.22
CA ARG A 81 16.92 -25.63 -4.78
C ARG A 81 16.28 -24.27 -4.50
N SER A 82 15.12 -24.01 -5.10
CA SER A 82 14.37 -22.77 -4.89
C SER A 82 12.91 -23.07 -4.62
N ILE A 83 12.37 -22.55 -3.52
CA ILE A 83 10.96 -22.62 -3.16
C ILE A 83 10.38 -21.21 -3.30
N LEU A 84 9.32 -21.04 -4.08
CA LEU A 84 8.58 -19.77 -4.20
C LEU A 84 7.24 -19.94 -3.50
N MET A 85 7.01 -19.12 -2.47
CA MET A 85 5.75 -19.04 -1.73
C MET A 85 4.97 -17.83 -2.22
N LEU A 86 3.85 -18.07 -2.91
CA LEU A 86 3.00 -17.04 -3.49
C LEU A 86 1.75 -16.84 -2.63
N ASN A 87 1.64 -15.64 -2.05
CA ASN A 87 0.62 -15.17 -1.12
C ASN A 87 0.44 -16.05 0.14
N CYS A 88 1.53 -16.67 0.56
CA CYS A 88 1.58 -17.49 1.76
C CYS A 88 2.95 -17.37 2.47
N GLY A 89 2.95 -17.68 3.76
CA GLY A 89 4.17 -17.73 4.58
C GLY A 89 4.63 -16.40 5.20
N GLY A 90 4.11 -15.26 4.75
CA GLY A 90 4.54 -13.93 5.23
C GLY A 90 4.18 -13.66 6.69
N LEU A 91 3.04 -14.16 7.17
CA LEU A 91 2.56 -13.97 8.56
C LEU A 91 3.09 -15.01 9.56
N PHE A 92 3.66 -16.11 9.09
CA PHE A 92 3.99 -17.27 9.91
C PHE A 92 5.50 -17.39 10.07
N ASN A 93 5.96 -17.85 11.24
CA ASN A 93 7.36 -18.26 11.37
C ASN A 93 7.55 -19.55 10.58
N LEU A 94 8.36 -19.55 9.52
CA LEU A 94 8.47 -20.72 8.65
C LEU A 94 9.19 -21.90 9.32
N GLU A 95 10.08 -21.63 10.28
CA GLU A 95 10.82 -22.68 11.03
C GLU A 95 9.88 -23.63 11.78
N ASP A 96 8.68 -23.17 12.15
CA ASP A 96 7.68 -24.00 12.82
C ASP A 96 7.03 -25.04 11.87
N TYR A 97 7.23 -24.90 10.55
CA TYR A 97 6.53 -25.69 9.53
C TYR A 97 7.47 -26.43 8.57
N MET A 98 8.70 -25.95 8.38
CA MET A 98 9.68 -26.57 7.50
C MET A 98 11.09 -26.49 8.09
N GLU A 99 11.87 -27.54 7.90
CA GLU A 99 13.29 -27.56 8.27
C GLU A 99 14.08 -26.71 7.28
N MET A 100 14.89 -25.79 7.80
CA MET A 100 15.74 -24.93 6.98
C MET A 100 16.99 -25.70 6.54
N SER A 101 17.30 -25.62 5.24
CA SER A 101 18.48 -26.25 4.66
C SER A 101 19.27 -25.19 3.91
N GLU A 102 20.57 -25.09 4.18
CA GLU A 102 21.49 -24.15 3.50
C GLU A 102 21.50 -24.34 1.97
N ASP A 103 21.10 -25.52 1.53
CA ASP A 103 21.04 -25.98 0.14
C ASP A 103 19.80 -25.50 -0.63
N VAL A 104 18.82 -24.91 0.06
CA VAL A 104 17.52 -24.50 -0.47
C VAL A 104 17.22 -23.06 -0.09
N SER A 105 16.96 -22.20 -1.08
CA SER A 105 16.49 -20.83 -0.85
C SER A 105 14.97 -20.75 -0.94
N ILE A 106 14.34 -20.08 0.03
CA ILE A 106 12.89 -19.87 0.11
C ILE A 106 12.58 -18.41 -0.17
N TYR A 107 11.77 -18.15 -1.19
CA TYR A 107 11.36 -16.81 -1.61
C TYR A 107 9.90 -16.58 -1.25
N ILE A 108 9.63 -15.61 -0.38
CA ILE A 108 8.27 -15.26 0.03
C ILE A 108 7.81 -14.04 -0.75
N LEU A 109 6.83 -14.23 -1.63
CA LEU A 109 6.06 -13.16 -2.26
C LEU A 109 4.68 -13.15 -1.63
N ASP A 110 4.52 -12.38 -0.56
CA ASP A 110 3.27 -12.33 0.19
C ASP A 110 2.80 -10.88 0.32
N SER A 111 1.50 -10.66 0.12
CA SER A 111 0.87 -9.35 0.32
C SER A 111 0.45 -9.12 1.78
N HIS A 112 0.33 -10.16 2.61
CA HIS A 112 -0.06 -10.00 4.00
C HIS A 112 0.99 -9.22 4.82
N ARG A 113 0.51 -8.35 5.72
CA ARG A 113 1.32 -7.54 6.65
C ARG A 113 0.72 -7.62 8.06
N PRO A 114 1.53 -7.49 9.12
CA PRO A 114 2.99 -7.33 9.13
C PRO A 114 3.76 -8.59 8.72
N VAL A 115 4.96 -8.44 8.17
CA VAL A 115 5.83 -9.57 7.81
C VAL A 115 6.44 -10.18 9.08
N ASN A 116 6.55 -11.49 9.16
CA ASN A 116 7.25 -12.13 10.27
C ASN A 116 8.73 -11.68 10.33
N LEU A 117 9.15 -11.14 11.48
CA LEU A 117 10.48 -10.53 11.65
C LEU A 117 11.61 -11.57 11.57
N ARG A 118 11.38 -12.81 12.00
CA ARG A 118 12.37 -13.89 11.87
C ARG A 118 12.63 -14.21 10.41
N ASN A 119 11.57 -14.32 9.61
CA ASN A 119 11.68 -14.53 8.17
C ASN A 119 12.41 -13.37 7.47
N ALA A 120 12.22 -12.13 7.92
CA ALA A 120 12.79 -10.95 7.27
C ALA A 120 14.25 -10.65 7.64
N PHE A 121 14.66 -10.96 8.88
CA PHE A 121 15.93 -10.48 9.45
C PHE A 121 16.81 -11.55 10.10
N TRP A 122 16.26 -12.70 10.50
CA TRP A 122 17.02 -13.74 11.20
C TRP A 122 17.47 -14.86 10.26
N ASN A 123 16.55 -15.36 9.43
CA ASN A 123 16.82 -16.50 8.57
C ASN A 123 17.53 -16.08 7.28
N ASN A 124 18.64 -16.75 6.95
CA ASN A 124 19.45 -16.40 5.78
C ASN A 124 18.95 -17.07 4.49
N GLU A 125 18.25 -18.19 4.63
CA GLU A 125 17.68 -19.02 3.58
C GLU A 125 16.34 -18.46 3.09
N VAL A 126 15.67 -17.68 3.94
CA VAL A 126 14.39 -17.04 3.65
C VAL A 126 14.63 -15.64 3.08
N ILE A 127 13.98 -15.36 1.96
CA ILE A 127 14.15 -14.12 1.20
C ILE A 127 12.76 -13.54 0.95
N VAL A 128 12.40 -12.52 1.72
CA VAL A 128 11.09 -11.86 1.62
C VAL A 128 11.11 -10.77 0.55
N PHE A 129 10.18 -10.81 -0.41
CA PHE A 129 9.95 -9.71 -1.35
C PHE A 129 9.13 -8.61 -0.67
N HIS A 130 9.59 -7.37 -0.78
CA HIS A 130 8.91 -6.21 -0.23
C HIS A 130 9.00 -4.98 -1.15
N GLU A 131 7.94 -4.17 -1.16
CA GLU A 131 7.85 -2.96 -1.97
C GLU A 131 8.89 -1.89 -1.57
N THR A 132 9.16 -1.78 -0.27
CA THR A 132 10.11 -0.84 0.35
C THR A 132 11.38 -1.55 0.85
N ASP A 133 12.33 -0.73 1.31
CA ASP A 133 13.57 -1.17 1.94
C ASP A 133 13.34 -1.46 3.44
N LEU A 134 13.09 -2.73 3.80
CA LEU A 134 12.76 -3.12 5.17
C LEU A 134 13.86 -2.75 6.18
N ASP A 135 15.13 -2.79 5.76
CA ASP A 135 16.26 -2.34 6.58
C ASP A 135 16.16 -0.86 7.00
N LYS A 136 15.43 -0.03 6.24
CA LYS A 136 15.21 1.39 6.56
C LYS A 136 13.91 1.65 7.29
N GLU A 137 12.89 0.83 7.01
CA GLU A 137 11.55 1.01 7.57
C GLU A 137 11.43 0.44 8.99
N LEU A 138 12.07 -0.71 9.24
CA LEU A 138 11.93 -1.50 10.47
C LEU A 138 13.24 -1.58 11.25
N VAL A 139 13.96 -0.46 11.38
CA VAL A 139 15.27 -0.43 12.06
C VAL A 139 15.16 -0.90 13.52
N GLN A 140 14.16 -0.39 14.25
CA GLN A 140 13.98 -0.73 15.66
C GLN A 140 13.56 -2.19 15.84
N GLU A 141 12.63 -2.67 15.02
CA GLU A 141 12.16 -4.04 15.04
C GLU A 141 13.26 -5.03 14.63
N LYS A 142 14.12 -4.66 13.66
CA LYS A 142 15.29 -5.42 13.25
C LYS A 142 16.31 -5.55 14.39
N ASP A 143 16.68 -4.44 15.01
CA ASP A 143 17.64 -4.46 16.11
C ASP A 143 17.08 -5.26 17.30
N ALA A 144 15.78 -5.11 17.58
CA ALA A 144 15.09 -5.85 18.63
C ALA A 144 15.07 -7.37 18.37
N ILE A 145 14.70 -7.82 17.16
CA ILE A 145 14.66 -9.26 16.85
C ILE A 145 16.07 -9.86 16.90
N ILE A 146 17.07 -9.22 16.29
CA ILE A 146 18.45 -9.71 16.32
C ILE A 146 18.93 -9.82 17.77
N PHE A 147 18.69 -8.80 18.59
CA PHE A 147 19.06 -8.82 20.01
C PHE A 147 18.39 -9.96 20.77
N THR A 148 17.08 -10.17 20.60
CA THR A 148 16.36 -11.22 21.33
C THR A 148 16.74 -12.63 20.91
N GLU A 149 17.17 -12.82 19.65
CA GLU A 149 17.62 -14.12 19.15
C GLU A 149 19.07 -14.43 19.55
N GLU A 150 19.95 -13.42 19.61
CA GLU A 150 21.34 -13.60 20.04
C GLU A 150 21.49 -13.79 21.57
N ASN A 151 20.51 -13.35 22.36
CA ASN A 151 20.58 -13.35 23.82
C ASN A 151 19.47 -14.20 24.44
N GLU A 152 19.85 -15.28 25.13
CA GLU A 152 18.91 -16.09 25.92
C GLU A 152 18.40 -15.31 27.13
N TYR A 153 17.10 -15.43 27.41
CA TYR A 153 16.48 -14.84 28.59
C TYR A 153 16.84 -15.66 29.84
N GLU A 154 17.56 -15.05 30.79
CA GLU A 154 17.88 -15.67 32.09
C GLU A 154 16.99 -15.07 33.20
N PRO A 155 15.87 -15.72 33.57
CA PRO A 155 14.98 -15.21 34.62
C PRO A 155 15.69 -15.25 35.98
N ARG A 156 15.72 -14.10 36.69
CA ARG A 156 16.32 -14.00 38.03
C ARG A 156 15.72 -14.94 39.08
N ASN A 157 14.45 -15.36 38.93
CA ASN A 157 13.70 -16.11 39.96
C ASN A 157 13.01 -17.40 39.46
N GLY A 158 13.41 -17.97 38.32
CA GLY A 158 12.86 -19.27 37.85
C GLY A 158 11.37 -19.26 37.44
N HIS A 159 10.72 -18.10 37.37
CA HIS A 159 9.40 -17.93 36.76
C HIS A 159 9.56 -17.66 35.26
N GLY A 160 8.83 -18.41 34.43
CA GLY A 160 8.89 -18.33 32.98
C GLY A 160 8.33 -17.00 32.43
N PRO A 161 8.61 -16.66 31.17
CA PRO A 161 8.29 -15.37 30.57
C PRO A 161 6.79 -15.07 30.37
N ASP A 162 5.90 -16.02 30.65
CA ASP A 162 4.45 -15.94 30.42
C ASP A 162 3.60 -15.89 31.71
N SER A 163 4.20 -15.66 32.88
CA SER A 163 3.42 -15.28 34.07
C SER A 163 2.97 -13.82 33.91
N ASP A 164 1.69 -13.63 33.59
CA ASP A 164 0.98 -12.34 33.54
C ASP A 164 0.87 -11.65 34.92
N ASP A 165 1.97 -11.59 35.67
CA ASP A 165 2.07 -10.72 36.84
C ASP A 165 2.60 -9.37 36.35
N ASP A 166 1.66 -8.44 36.21
CA ASP A 166 1.92 -7.00 36.12
C ASP A 166 2.64 -6.54 37.41
N ASP A 167 3.95 -6.80 37.52
CA ASP A 167 4.79 -6.07 38.47
C ASP A 167 4.99 -4.66 37.91
N ASP A 168 4.07 -3.79 38.31
CA ASP A 168 4.30 -2.34 38.45
C ASP A 168 5.69 -2.16 39.10
N PRO A 169 6.55 -1.23 38.66
CA PRO A 169 7.76 -0.92 39.41
C PRO A 169 7.35 -0.23 40.71
N GLU A 170 6.92 -1.00 41.71
CA GLU A 170 6.82 -0.52 43.08
C GLU A 170 8.25 -0.29 43.59
N ASP A 171 8.48 0.94 44.05
CA ASP A 171 9.70 1.41 44.71
C ASP A 171 10.03 0.52 45.92
N ASP A 172 10.94 -0.44 45.74
CA ASP A 172 11.58 -1.16 46.85
C ASP A 172 12.82 -0.40 47.33
N ASP A 173 12.60 0.78 47.92
CA ASP A 173 13.53 1.42 48.85
C ASP A 173 13.11 1.06 50.29
N GLN A 174 13.47 -0.13 50.73
CA GLN A 174 13.45 -0.49 52.16
C GLN A 174 14.73 -1.24 52.54
N ASP A 175 15.81 -0.48 52.74
CA ASP A 175 16.82 -0.86 53.73
C ASP A 175 16.62 -0.02 54.99
N LYS A 176 16.28 -0.75 56.05
CA LYS A 176 16.18 -0.30 57.43
C LYS A 176 17.57 -0.26 58.04
N ASP A 177 17.85 0.78 58.82
CA ASP A 177 18.69 0.78 60.04
C ASP A 177 18.26 2.04 60.82
N GLU A 178 17.33 1.93 61.78
CA GLU A 178 17.55 1.80 63.23
C GLU A 178 18.32 2.97 63.87
N ASP A 179 17.63 3.59 64.83
CA ASP A 179 18.01 4.75 65.64
C ASP A 179 19.31 4.54 66.42
N ASP A 180 20.15 5.59 66.55
CA ASP A 180 20.70 5.99 67.85
C ASP A 180 21.45 7.34 67.77
N ASP A 181 21.42 8.02 68.91
CA ASP A 181 21.75 9.40 69.21
C ASP A 181 23.23 9.83 69.08
N ASP A 182 23.40 11.15 69.19
CA ASP A 182 24.53 11.91 69.76
C ASP A 182 25.53 12.65 68.84
N ASP A 183 25.47 13.97 69.04
CA ASP A 183 26.46 15.04 69.04
C ASP A 183 27.92 14.80 68.57
N ASP A 184 28.37 15.86 67.89
CA ASP A 184 29.68 16.53 67.98
C ASP A 184 30.50 16.67 66.68
N ASP A 185 30.76 17.95 66.39
CA ASP A 185 31.84 18.49 65.58
C ASP A 185 33.17 17.72 65.82
N ASP A 186 33.90 17.35 64.76
CA ASP A 186 35.11 18.09 64.38
C ASP A 186 35.86 17.45 63.17
N HIS A 187 36.39 18.35 62.34
CA HIS A 187 37.42 18.22 61.29
C HIS A 187 37.96 16.84 60.83
N ARG A 188 37.95 16.61 59.49
CA ARG A 188 39.20 16.54 58.67
C ARG A 188 38.99 16.37 57.14
N ARG A 189 39.30 17.46 56.43
CA ARG A 189 40.08 17.58 55.18
C ARG A 189 40.10 16.41 54.17
N ARG A 190 39.51 16.70 53.00
CA ARG A 190 40.02 16.49 51.62
C ARG A 190 41.20 15.51 51.47
N ARG A 191 40.94 14.41 50.77
CA ARG A 191 41.89 13.84 49.79
C ARG A 191 41.19 13.56 48.47
N ARG A 192 41.60 14.32 47.46
CA ARG A 192 41.41 14.05 46.03
C ARG A 192 41.78 12.59 45.74
N ARG A 193 40.90 11.86 45.05
CA ARG A 193 41.31 10.75 44.18
C ARG A 193 41.19 11.20 42.74
N THR A 194 42.34 11.17 42.10
CA THR A 194 42.60 11.25 40.67
C THR A 194 42.35 9.88 40.05
N GLY A 195 41.63 9.85 38.93
CA GLY A 195 41.73 8.84 37.88
C GLY A 195 41.17 7.46 38.18
N VAL A 196 40.77 6.80 37.09
CA VAL A 196 40.34 5.39 36.93
C VAL A 196 38.82 5.20 36.94
N ASP A 197 38.33 4.97 35.71
CA ASP A 197 37.18 4.17 35.28
C ASP A 197 35.80 4.54 35.83
N THR A 198 35.05 5.30 35.03
CA THR A 198 33.59 5.19 35.04
C THR A 198 33.27 3.86 34.35
N GLU A 199 33.23 2.79 35.13
CA GLU A 199 32.54 1.56 34.70
C GLU A 199 31.12 1.99 34.30
N VAL A 200 30.82 1.87 33.00
CA VAL A 200 29.45 1.82 32.52
C VAL A 200 28.83 0.65 33.26
N ILE A 201 27.95 0.92 34.22
CA ILE A 201 27.15 -0.11 34.87
C ILE A 201 26.49 -0.89 33.71
N PRO A 202 26.77 -2.19 33.54
CA PRO A 202 26.16 -2.95 32.47
C PRO A 202 24.64 -2.81 32.60
N GLU A 203 23.98 -2.31 31.56
CA GLU A 203 22.52 -2.35 31.53
C GLU A 203 22.12 -3.80 31.75
N ASP A 204 21.25 -4.04 32.73
CA ASP A 204 20.77 -5.38 33.06
C ASP A 204 20.27 -6.04 31.76
N PRO A 205 20.92 -7.09 31.24
CA PRO A 205 20.58 -7.70 29.95
C PRO A 205 19.10 -8.09 29.89
N ASN A 206 18.52 -8.43 31.04
CA ASN A 206 17.10 -8.76 31.17
C ASN A 206 16.17 -7.57 30.91
N ARG A 207 16.59 -6.34 31.23
CA ARG A 207 15.80 -5.13 30.94
C ARG A 207 15.78 -4.84 29.44
N GLN A 208 16.94 -4.91 28.79
CA GLN A 208 17.03 -4.68 27.34
C GLN A 208 16.30 -5.78 26.55
N TRP A 209 16.35 -7.03 27.02
CA TRP A 209 15.59 -8.13 26.43
C TRP A 209 14.08 -7.89 26.54
N LYS A 210 13.59 -7.50 27.72
CA LYS A 210 12.17 -7.14 27.91
C LYS A 210 11.72 -6.00 27.00
N GLN A 211 12.54 -4.97 26.84
CA GLN A 211 12.27 -3.85 25.93
C GLN A 211 12.21 -4.30 24.46
N SER A 212 13.18 -5.10 24.03
CA SER A 212 13.25 -5.63 22.66
C SER A 212 12.05 -6.55 22.36
N ARG A 213 11.68 -7.43 23.29
CA ARG A 213 10.47 -8.25 23.19
C ARG A 213 9.20 -7.40 23.11
N ALA A 214 9.11 -6.30 23.86
CA ALA A 214 7.96 -5.41 23.79
C ALA A 214 7.80 -4.78 22.39
N ILE A 215 8.90 -4.36 21.75
CA ILE A 215 8.90 -3.84 20.37
C ILE A 215 8.38 -4.89 19.38
N ILE A 216 8.88 -6.13 19.47
CA ILE A 216 8.45 -7.25 18.61
C ILE A 216 6.96 -7.53 18.79
N VAL A 217 6.50 -7.63 20.05
CA VAL A 217 5.09 -7.89 20.37
C VAL A 217 4.20 -6.74 19.88
N GLU A 218 4.62 -5.49 20.03
CA GLU A 218 3.89 -4.33 19.53
C GLU A 218 3.72 -4.42 18.01
N TYR A 219 4.82 -4.64 17.28
CA TYR A 219 4.82 -4.80 15.83
C TYR A 219 3.87 -5.91 15.36
N MET A 220 3.99 -7.11 15.94
CA MET A 220 3.15 -8.27 15.60
C MET A 220 1.67 -8.07 16.00
N SER A 221 1.39 -7.16 16.93
CA SER A 221 0.01 -6.89 17.40
C SER A 221 -0.76 -5.84 16.59
N LYS A 222 -0.14 -5.21 15.57
CA LYS A 222 -0.76 -4.16 14.74
C LYS A 222 -2.04 -4.63 14.02
N GLY A 223 -2.18 -5.95 13.81
CA GLY A 223 -3.27 -6.58 13.08
C GLY A 223 -2.95 -6.74 11.59
N THR A 224 -3.69 -7.62 10.93
CA THR A 224 -3.39 -8.01 9.55
C THR A 224 -3.92 -6.97 8.56
N LEU A 225 -3.06 -6.55 7.63
CA LEU A 225 -3.35 -5.71 6.47
C LEU A 225 -2.76 -6.36 5.21
N TYR A 226 -3.02 -5.75 4.06
CA TYR A 226 -2.41 -6.13 2.79
C TYR A 226 -1.54 -4.98 2.26
N GLY A 227 -0.34 -5.32 1.79
CA GLY A 227 0.53 -4.47 1.00
C GLY A 227 0.29 -4.68 -0.49
N THR A 228 1.32 -4.41 -1.29
CA THR A 228 1.23 -4.49 -2.77
C THR A 228 0.87 -5.90 -3.25
N SER A 229 -0.13 -5.98 -4.15
CA SER A 229 -0.48 -7.20 -4.91
C SER A 229 0.77 -7.91 -5.43
N ILE A 230 0.82 -9.23 -5.23
CA ILE A 230 1.97 -10.03 -5.66
C ILE A 230 1.98 -10.23 -7.18
N ALA A 231 0.82 -10.12 -7.84
CA ALA A 231 0.75 -10.02 -9.28
C ALA A 231 1.42 -8.73 -9.77
N ASN A 232 1.17 -7.59 -9.12
CA ASN A 232 1.87 -6.34 -9.43
C ASN A 232 3.39 -6.46 -9.18
N GLN A 233 3.81 -7.05 -8.05
CA GLN A 233 5.23 -7.27 -7.77
C GLN A 233 5.91 -8.12 -8.85
N THR A 234 5.23 -9.16 -9.33
CA THR A 234 5.71 -10.03 -10.41
C THR A 234 5.76 -9.27 -11.75
N TYR A 235 4.78 -8.42 -12.03
CA TYR A 235 4.78 -7.57 -13.23
C TYR A 235 5.93 -6.57 -13.21
N MET A 236 6.17 -5.90 -12.08
CA MET A 236 7.32 -4.99 -11.90
C MET A 236 8.66 -5.70 -12.09
N MET A 237 8.78 -6.94 -11.62
CA MET A 237 9.96 -7.76 -11.90
C MET A 237 10.11 -8.03 -13.40
N ALA A 238 9.02 -8.39 -14.10
CA ALA A 238 9.04 -8.57 -15.55
C ALA A 238 9.42 -7.28 -16.31
N THR A 239 8.99 -6.11 -15.82
CA THR A 239 9.41 -4.79 -16.33
C THR A 239 10.91 -4.59 -16.18
N GLN A 240 11.49 -4.90 -15.02
CA GLN A 240 12.96 -4.81 -14.83
C GLN A 240 13.76 -5.80 -15.68
N LEU A 241 13.13 -6.90 -16.10
CA LEU A 241 13.72 -7.88 -17.00
C LEU A 241 13.52 -7.52 -18.48
N ASP A 242 12.76 -6.46 -18.79
CA ASP A 242 12.32 -6.09 -20.13
C ASP A 242 11.56 -7.21 -20.87
N ARG A 243 10.71 -7.93 -20.13
CA ARG A 243 9.93 -9.09 -20.63
C ARG A 243 8.43 -8.93 -20.39
N THR A 244 7.94 -7.69 -20.45
CA THR A 244 6.51 -7.39 -20.26
C THR A 244 5.69 -7.77 -21.49
N SER A 245 4.41 -8.09 -21.28
CA SER A 245 3.45 -8.40 -22.34
C SER A 245 2.04 -7.95 -21.93
N SER A 246 1.14 -7.78 -22.91
CA SER A 246 -0.26 -7.43 -22.65
C SER A 246 -0.92 -8.46 -21.72
N ASP A 247 -0.61 -9.74 -21.87
CA ASP A 247 -1.16 -10.81 -21.03
C ASP A 247 -0.68 -10.71 -19.58
N MET A 248 0.60 -10.40 -19.36
CA MET A 248 1.11 -10.16 -18.00
C MET A 248 0.49 -8.91 -17.37
N LEU A 249 0.31 -7.84 -18.14
CA LEU A 249 -0.37 -6.64 -17.66
C LEU A 249 -1.83 -6.96 -17.27
N TRP A 250 -2.53 -7.75 -18.09
CA TRP A 250 -3.89 -8.20 -17.77
C TRP A 250 -3.95 -8.98 -16.46
N LEU A 251 -3.03 -9.92 -16.25
CA LEU A 251 -2.96 -10.68 -14.99
C LEU A 251 -2.64 -9.77 -13.79
N ALA A 252 -1.76 -8.78 -13.96
CA ALA A 252 -1.45 -7.80 -12.93
C ALA A 252 -2.65 -6.90 -12.57
N ILE A 253 -3.45 -6.51 -13.58
CA ILE A 253 -4.71 -5.79 -13.42
C ILE A 253 -5.74 -6.64 -12.67
N VAL A 254 -5.89 -7.92 -13.02
CA VAL A 254 -6.84 -8.84 -12.37
C VAL A 254 -6.45 -9.06 -10.91
N GLY A 255 -5.17 -9.31 -10.60
CA GLY A 255 -4.68 -9.47 -9.22
C GLY A 255 -4.90 -8.23 -8.35
N LEU A 256 -4.57 -7.04 -8.85
CA LEU A 256 -4.86 -5.77 -8.16
C LEU A 256 -6.37 -5.56 -7.94
N THR A 257 -7.18 -5.88 -8.95
CA THR A 257 -8.65 -5.75 -8.86
C THR A 257 -9.23 -6.73 -7.83
N ALA A 258 -8.64 -7.91 -7.66
CA ALA A 258 -9.03 -8.87 -6.63
C ALA A 258 -8.82 -8.29 -5.22
N GLN A 259 -7.66 -7.68 -4.96
CA GLN A 259 -7.41 -7.01 -3.68
C GLN A 259 -8.41 -5.88 -3.41
N TYR A 260 -8.74 -5.10 -4.44
CA TYR A 260 -9.68 -3.98 -4.29
C TYR A 260 -11.12 -4.45 -4.00
N ILE A 261 -11.63 -5.42 -4.76
CA ILE A 261 -13.01 -5.92 -4.62
C ILE A 261 -13.23 -6.63 -3.27
N ASN A 262 -12.18 -7.23 -2.71
CA ASN A 262 -12.22 -7.90 -1.41
C ASN A 262 -12.00 -6.95 -0.23
N ASP A 263 -12.00 -5.62 -0.43
CA ASP A 263 -11.61 -4.57 0.53
C ASP A 263 -10.28 -4.89 1.26
N GLN A 264 -9.30 -5.46 0.55
CA GLN A 264 -7.96 -5.71 1.10
C GLN A 264 -7.08 -4.45 1.00
N ILE A 265 -7.31 -3.62 -0.02
CA ILE A 265 -6.65 -2.32 -0.22
C ILE A 265 -7.69 -1.20 -0.33
N GLY A 266 -7.29 0.03 0.02
CA GLY A 266 -8.13 1.21 -0.09
C GLY A 266 -8.28 1.72 -1.53
N HIS A 267 -9.22 2.65 -1.70
CA HIS A 267 -9.49 3.23 -3.02
C HIS A 267 -8.34 4.10 -3.54
N ALA A 268 -7.63 4.80 -2.66
CA ALA A 268 -6.50 5.65 -3.05
C ALA A 268 -5.34 4.81 -3.59
N GLU A 269 -4.98 3.74 -2.88
CA GLU A 269 -3.93 2.80 -3.26
C GLU A 269 -4.25 2.11 -4.59
N TYR A 270 -5.52 1.71 -4.78
CA TYR A 270 -5.98 1.17 -6.05
C TYR A 270 -5.79 2.16 -7.21
N LEU A 271 -6.26 3.40 -7.05
CA LEU A 271 -6.19 4.42 -8.10
C LEU A 271 -4.75 4.79 -8.49
N ASP A 272 -3.82 4.80 -7.54
CA ASP A 272 -2.42 5.09 -7.83
C ASP A 272 -1.81 4.03 -8.76
N MET A 273 -2.16 2.75 -8.58
CA MET A 273 -1.74 1.68 -9.50
C MET A 273 -2.49 1.71 -10.84
N ILE A 274 -3.78 2.06 -10.84
CA ILE A 274 -4.55 2.20 -12.09
C ILE A 274 -3.93 3.24 -13.03
N ARG A 275 -3.36 4.33 -12.50
CA ARG A 275 -2.64 5.32 -13.32
C ARG A 275 -1.46 4.70 -14.05
N ILE A 276 -0.65 3.91 -13.35
CA ILE A 276 0.52 3.21 -13.93
C ILE A 276 0.07 2.20 -14.98
N TYR A 277 -0.92 1.36 -14.67
CA TYR A 277 -1.43 0.37 -15.62
C TYR A 277 -2.10 0.99 -16.85
N LYS A 278 -2.67 2.20 -16.72
CA LYS A 278 -3.23 2.92 -17.86
C LYS A 278 -2.13 3.31 -18.84
N ASP A 279 -1.02 3.85 -18.36
CA ASP A 279 0.12 4.23 -19.19
C ASP A 279 0.76 2.98 -19.83
N GLU A 280 0.88 1.89 -19.08
CA GLU A 280 1.38 0.60 -19.58
C GLU A 280 0.46 -0.04 -20.63
N ALA A 281 -0.87 0.04 -20.46
CA ALA A 281 -1.82 -0.47 -21.45
C ALA A 281 -1.69 0.29 -22.77
N VAL A 282 -1.53 1.61 -22.71
CA VAL A 282 -1.28 2.44 -23.91
C VAL A 282 0.06 2.06 -24.56
N ARG A 283 1.12 1.88 -23.77
CA ARG A 283 2.45 1.47 -24.25
C ARG A 283 2.44 0.12 -24.97
N LEU A 284 1.67 -0.84 -24.46
CA LEU A 284 1.60 -2.21 -24.99
C LEU A 284 0.55 -2.41 -26.09
N THR A 285 -0.33 -1.43 -26.32
CA THR A 285 -1.35 -1.52 -27.37
C THR A 285 -0.69 -1.42 -28.75
N PRO A 286 -0.91 -2.39 -29.66
CA PRO A 286 -0.36 -2.32 -31.02
C PRO A 286 -0.87 -1.06 -31.73
N THR A 287 0.03 -0.15 -32.12
CA THR A 287 -0.35 1.01 -32.93
C THR A 287 -0.78 0.53 -34.31
N GLU A 288 -1.98 0.86 -34.76
CA GLU A 288 -2.41 0.67 -36.16
C GLU A 288 -1.48 1.46 -37.12
N ARG A 289 -0.34 0.88 -37.49
CA ARG A 289 0.55 1.39 -38.54
C ARG A 289 0.67 0.35 -39.64
N GLN A 290 -0.25 0.47 -40.61
CA GLN A 290 -0.14 0.15 -42.05
C GLN A 290 -1.52 -0.25 -42.60
N ARG A 291 -2.44 0.71 -42.71
CA ARG A 291 -3.49 0.63 -43.73
C ARG A 291 -3.07 1.58 -44.86
N PRO A 292 -2.93 1.13 -46.12
CA PRO A 292 -2.76 2.03 -47.24
C PRO A 292 -3.96 2.98 -47.25
N THR A 293 -3.70 4.27 -47.43
CA THR A 293 -4.74 5.25 -47.69
C THR A 293 -5.64 4.74 -48.84
N PRO A 294 -6.96 4.59 -48.64
CA PRO A 294 -7.85 4.35 -49.76
C PRO A 294 -7.78 5.59 -50.64
N LEU A 295 -7.54 5.37 -51.93
CA LEU A 295 -7.72 6.37 -52.96
C LEU A 295 -9.05 7.08 -52.76
N ASP A 296 -8.98 8.40 -52.80
CA ASP A 296 -10.08 9.36 -52.85
C ASP A 296 -11.17 8.87 -53.82
N ASN A 297 -12.30 8.45 -53.27
CA ASN A 297 -13.56 8.35 -53.97
C ASN A 297 -14.64 8.71 -52.95
N GLY A 298 -15.07 9.97 -53.00
CA GLY A 298 -16.13 10.50 -52.17
C GLY A 298 -17.42 9.68 -52.28
N VAL A 299 -17.75 8.96 -51.20
CA VAL A 299 -19.09 8.46 -50.90
C VAL A 299 -19.30 8.50 -49.39
N ASP A 300 -20.22 9.37 -48.99
CA ASP A 300 -20.95 9.52 -47.72
C ASP A 300 -20.49 8.75 -46.46
N ASP A 301 -20.08 9.56 -45.48
CA ASP A 301 -19.55 9.24 -44.16
C ASP A 301 -20.65 8.92 -43.14
N ALA A 302 -21.46 7.88 -43.39
CA ALA A 302 -22.55 7.46 -42.48
C ALA A 302 -22.55 5.97 -42.08
N ASN A 303 -21.59 5.17 -42.55
CA ASN A 303 -21.57 3.72 -42.32
C ASN A 303 -20.20 3.19 -41.85
N ARG A 304 -19.55 3.93 -40.95
CA ARG A 304 -18.25 3.57 -40.36
C ARG A 304 -18.33 2.67 -39.13
N GLY A 305 -19.42 1.91 -38.98
CA GLY A 305 -19.55 0.89 -37.94
C GLY A 305 -19.90 -0.43 -38.59
N LEU A 306 -18.91 -1.28 -38.91
CA LEU A 306 -19.06 -2.74 -39.13
C LEU A 306 -17.77 -3.46 -39.59
N SER A 307 -16.56 -2.94 -39.33
CA SER A 307 -15.33 -3.65 -39.76
C SER A 307 -14.14 -3.48 -38.82
N THR A 308 -14.13 -4.12 -37.64
CA THR A 308 -12.89 -4.39 -36.84
C THR A 308 -13.00 -5.58 -35.86
N GLY A 309 -13.85 -6.59 -36.07
CA GLY A 309 -14.04 -7.66 -35.07
C GLY A 309 -12.86 -8.60 -34.80
N ALA A 310 -11.90 -8.71 -35.74
CA ALA A 310 -10.78 -9.66 -35.66
C ALA A 310 -9.42 -9.01 -35.34
N SER A 311 -9.29 -7.68 -35.40
CA SER A 311 -8.01 -6.97 -35.18
C SER A 311 -7.85 -6.39 -33.77
N GLU A 312 -8.85 -6.57 -32.90
CA GLU A 312 -8.88 -6.00 -31.54
C GLU A 312 -8.76 -7.08 -30.45
N GLU A 313 -8.39 -8.31 -30.79
CA GLU A 313 -8.19 -9.38 -29.81
C GLU A 313 -6.99 -9.08 -28.89
N GLY A 314 -7.18 -9.20 -27.57
CA GLY A 314 -6.16 -8.95 -26.57
C GLY A 314 -5.95 -7.47 -26.20
N VAL A 315 -6.72 -6.54 -26.79
CA VAL A 315 -6.64 -5.11 -26.46
C VAL A 315 -7.19 -4.85 -25.06
N ILE A 316 -6.41 -4.14 -24.24
CA ILE A 316 -6.79 -3.71 -22.89
C ILE A 316 -7.19 -2.23 -22.94
N GLN A 317 -8.38 -1.92 -22.43
CA GLN A 317 -8.92 -0.57 -22.41
C GLN A 317 -9.21 -0.13 -20.98
N CYS A 318 -8.79 1.09 -20.63
CA CYS A 318 -9.18 1.73 -19.38
C CYS A 318 -10.61 2.28 -19.51
N THR A 319 -11.50 1.82 -18.65
CA THR A 319 -12.94 2.12 -18.68
C THR A 319 -13.47 2.47 -17.30
N GLU A 320 -14.65 3.07 -17.22
CA GLU A 320 -15.37 3.21 -15.94
C GLU A 320 -16.30 2.01 -15.74
N GLU A 321 -16.14 1.35 -14.61
CA GLU A 321 -16.93 0.19 -14.20
C GLU A 321 -17.87 0.53 -13.04
N TYR A 322 -18.96 -0.22 -12.93
CA TYR A 322 -19.94 -0.04 -11.86
C TYR A 322 -19.51 -0.74 -10.58
N ARG A 323 -19.73 -0.11 -9.42
CA ARG A 323 -19.54 -0.73 -8.09
C ARG A 323 -20.51 -1.86 -7.76
N PHE A 324 -21.53 -2.10 -8.60
CA PHE A 324 -22.40 -3.25 -8.48
C PHE A 324 -21.93 -4.39 -9.39
N MET A 325 -21.93 -5.60 -8.84
CA MET A 325 -21.22 -6.75 -9.40
C MET A 325 -21.95 -7.40 -10.58
N MET A 326 -21.17 -7.95 -11.52
CA MET A 326 -21.64 -8.82 -12.61
C MET A 326 -22.77 -8.22 -13.45
N VAL A 327 -22.77 -6.90 -13.65
CA VAL A 327 -23.82 -6.21 -14.42
C VAL A 327 -23.99 -6.80 -15.81
N ARG A 328 -22.91 -7.24 -16.47
CA ARG A 328 -22.97 -7.82 -17.83
C ARG A 328 -23.67 -9.19 -17.89
N HIS A 329 -23.75 -9.88 -16.76
CA HIS A 329 -24.24 -11.26 -16.65
C HIS A 329 -25.60 -11.36 -15.97
N TRP A 330 -25.98 -10.35 -15.20
CA TRP A 330 -27.29 -10.25 -14.56
C TRP A 330 -28.21 -9.25 -15.25
N SER A 331 -29.47 -9.23 -14.82
CA SER A 331 -30.30 -8.05 -15.02
C SER A 331 -29.78 -6.88 -14.17
N LEU A 332 -30.08 -5.64 -14.60
CA LEU A 332 -29.68 -4.45 -13.84
C LEU A 332 -30.23 -4.49 -12.40
N TYR A 333 -31.48 -4.94 -12.24
CA TYR A 333 -32.10 -5.10 -10.93
C TYR A 333 -31.35 -6.10 -10.06
N GLU A 334 -31.06 -7.31 -10.56
CA GLU A 334 -30.37 -8.35 -9.80
C GLU A 334 -28.95 -7.93 -9.42
N SER A 335 -28.21 -7.31 -10.35
CA SER A 335 -26.87 -6.80 -10.09
C SER A 335 -26.84 -5.79 -8.94
N MET A 336 -27.76 -4.83 -8.94
CA MET A 336 -27.90 -3.87 -7.84
C MET A 336 -28.38 -4.55 -6.55
N TYR A 337 -29.36 -5.45 -6.64
CA TYR A 337 -29.90 -6.16 -5.48
C TYR A 337 -28.86 -7.04 -4.79
N HIS A 338 -27.99 -7.71 -5.54
CA HIS A 338 -27.02 -8.65 -4.95
C HIS A 338 -25.66 -8.04 -4.64
N SER A 339 -25.36 -6.83 -5.12
CA SER A 339 -24.08 -6.17 -4.83
C SER A 339 -23.94 -5.72 -3.38
N ASN A 340 -22.77 -5.94 -2.78
CA ASN A 340 -22.49 -5.52 -1.40
C ASN A 340 -22.69 -4.01 -1.20
N TYR A 341 -22.22 -3.20 -2.15
CA TYR A 341 -22.29 -1.74 -2.08
C TYR A 341 -23.73 -1.21 -2.07
N VAL A 342 -24.55 -1.58 -3.06
CA VAL A 342 -25.92 -1.07 -3.16
C VAL A 342 -26.81 -1.69 -2.09
N ALA A 343 -26.65 -2.99 -1.82
CA ALA A 343 -27.41 -3.71 -0.82
C ALA A 343 -27.32 -3.06 0.57
N SER A 344 -26.08 -2.79 1.01
CA SER A 344 -25.79 -2.17 2.32
C SER A 344 -26.33 -0.76 2.43
N ARG A 345 -26.16 0.08 1.40
CA ARG A 345 -26.59 1.49 1.41
C ARG A 345 -28.09 1.69 1.34
N LEU A 346 -28.78 0.88 0.54
CA LEU A 346 -30.22 0.98 0.41
C LEU A 346 -30.98 0.22 1.50
N GLY A 347 -30.33 -0.74 2.17
CA GLY A 347 -30.94 -1.55 3.22
C GLY A 347 -31.92 -2.60 2.65
N ILE A 348 -31.50 -3.32 1.61
CA ILE A 348 -32.36 -4.23 0.82
C ILE A 348 -32.94 -5.41 1.61
N TRP A 349 -32.39 -5.72 2.79
CA TRP A 349 -32.94 -6.73 3.69
C TRP A 349 -34.29 -6.34 4.26
N ARG A 350 -34.75 -5.11 4.04
CA ARG A 350 -36.07 -4.63 4.47
C ARG A 350 -36.92 -4.23 3.30
N GLU A 351 -38.22 -4.39 3.45
CA GLU A 351 -39.19 -3.97 2.45
C GLU A 351 -39.04 -2.48 2.04
N PRO A 352 -38.81 -1.52 2.96
CA PRO A 352 -38.55 -0.12 2.57
C PRO A 352 -37.30 0.05 1.71
N GLY A 353 -36.22 -0.69 1.99
CA GLY A 353 -34.99 -0.61 1.18
C GLY A 353 -35.19 -1.15 -0.24
N ARG A 354 -35.95 -2.25 -0.39
CA ARG A 354 -36.34 -2.78 -1.70
C ARG A 354 -37.20 -1.78 -2.47
N LYS A 355 -38.15 -1.12 -1.80
CA LYS A 355 -38.95 -0.04 -2.40
C LYS A 355 -38.08 1.17 -2.82
N ARG A 356 -37.05 1.51 -2.05
CA ARG A 356 -36.09 2.57 -2.42
C ARG A 356 -35.29 2.21 -3.68
N LEU A 357 -34.85 0.96 -3.83
CA LEU A 357 -34.19 0.52 -5.07
C LEU A 357 -35.12 0.65 -6.28
N LEU A 358 -36.37 0.18 -6.16
CA LEU A 358 -37.36 0.33 -7.23
C LEU A 358 -37.66 1.80 -7.55
N ALA A 359 -37.74 2.66 -6.53
CA ALA A 359 -37.93 4.10 -6.70
C ALA A 359 -36.73 4.77 -7.41
N LEU A 360 -35.50 4.33 -7.13
CA LEU A 360 -34.31 4.79 -7.83
C LEU A 360 -34.35 4.42 -9.32
N LEU A 361 -34.69 3.17 -9.65
CA LEU A 361 -34.83 2.72 -11.04
C LEU A 361 -35.94 3.50 -11.78
N ALA A 362 -37.09 3.68 -11.13
CA ALA A 362 -38.19 4.47 -11.68
C ALA A 362 -37.81 5.94 -11.89
N LYS A 363 -37.04 6.54 -10.98
CA LYS A 363 -36.57 7.92 -11.10
C LYS A 363 -35.52 8.11 -12.21
N MET A 364 -34.74 7.07 -12.52
CA MET A 364 -33.88 7.08 -13.71
C MET A 364 -34.66 6.99 -15.02
N GLY A 365 -35.95 6.65 -14.96
CA GLY A 365 -36.84 6.54 -16.12
C GLY A 365 -36.83 5.16 -16.77
N PHE A 366 -36.36 4.13 -16.07
CA PHE A 366 -36.35 2.76 -16.57
C PHE A 366 -37.59 2.00 -16.08
N SER A 367 -38.23 1.26 -16.99
CA SER A 367 -39.32 0.37 -16.62
C SER A 367 -38.79 -0.84 -15.86
N LEU A 368 -39.63 -1.45 -15.04
CA LEU A 368 -39.26 -2.64 -14.28
C LEU A 368 -38.95 -3.83 -15.22
N GLU A 369 -39.63 -3.93 -16.36
CA GLU A 369 -39.39 -4.98 -17.35
C GLU A 369 -37.98 -4.85 -17.94
N GLU A 370 -37.59 -3.64 -18.35
CA GLU A 370 -36.24 -3.36 -18.85
C GLU A 370 -35.17 -3.66 -17.78
N CYS A 371 -35.39 -3.27 -16.53
CA CYS A 371 -34.44 -3.53 -15.45
C CYS A 371 -34.28 -5.02 -15.11
N ASN A 372 -35.27 -5.86 -15.43
CA ASN A 372 -35.22 -7.31 -15.21
C ASN A 372 -34.73 -8.08 -16.45
N GLN A 373 -34.51 -7.41 -17.58
CA GLN A 373 -33.86 -8.03 -18.72
C GLN A 373 -32.37 -8.21 -18.42
N VAL A 374 -31.81 -9.36 -18.82
CA VAL A 374 -30.36 -9.59 -18.77
C VAL A 374 -29.65 -8.45 -19.50
N PHE A 375 -28.68 -7.82 -18.84
CA PHE A 375 -28.04 -6.62 -19.33
C PHE A 375 -27.47 -6.79 -20.74
N ALA A 376 -26.87 -7.95 -21.04
CA ALA A 376 -26.38 -8.25 -22.39
C ALA A 376 -27.47 -8.05 -23.48
N HIS A 377 -28.73 -8.34 -23.19
CA HIS A 377 -29.87 -8.20 -24.11
C HIS A 377 -30.61 -6.86 -24.00
N MET A 378 -30.33 -6.06 -22.96
CA MET A 378 -30.92 -4.71 -22.80
C MET A 378 -30.60 -3.82 -24.01
N SER A 379 -31.55 -2.96 -24.38
CA SER A 379 -31.40 -2.07 -25.54
C SER A 379 -30.17 -1.18 -25.43
N ILE A 380 -29.54 -0.89 -26.58
CA ILE A 380 -28.31 -0.10 -26.63
C ILE A 380 -28.55 1.32 -26.12
N ASP A 381 -29.74 1.88 -26.40
CA ASP A 381 -30.11 3.22 -25.92
C ASP A 381 -30.13 3.31 -24.39
N LEU A 382 -30.70 2.30 -23.72
CA LEU A 382 -30.71 2.25 -22.25
C LEU A 382 -29.30 2.12 -21.68
N LYS A 383 -28.47 1.26 -22.25
CA LYS A 383 -27.07 1.10 -21.84
C LYS A 383 -26.28 2.40 -21.96
N ARG A 384 -26.52 3.14 -23.05
CA ARG A 384 -25.85 4.43 -23.32
C ARG A 384 -26.23 5.51 -22.31
N ILE A 385 -27.50 5.59 -21.92
CA ILE A 385 -27.96 6.60 -20.95
C ILE A 385 -27.83 6.16 -19.49
N LEU A 386 -27.60 4.86 -19.21
CA LEU A 386 -27.53 4.31 -17.85
C LEU A 386 -26.51 5.06 -16.99
N LYS A 387 -25.32 5.29 -17.53
CA LYS A 387 -24.24 5.98 -16.82
C LYS A 387 -24.68 7.38 -16.36
N ASP A 388 -25.12 8.22 -17.30
CA ASP A 388 -25.53 9.60 -17.04
C ASP A 388 -26.72 9.68 -16.06
N ARG A 389 -27.69 8.76 -16.22
CA ARG A 389 -28.86 8.68 -15.33
C ARG A 389 -28.47 8.27 -13.91
N LEU A 390 -27.54 7.32 -13.78
CA LEU A 390 -27.08 6.83 -12.50
C LEU A 390 -26.30 7.92 -11.76
N GLU A 391 -25.38 8.62 -12.42
CA GLU A 391 -24.64 9.75 -11.82
C GLU A 391 -25.58 10.87 -11.35
N ALA A 392 -26.64 11.15 -12.11
CA ALA A 392 -27.60 12.20 -11.76
C ALA A 392 -28.50 11.82 -10.57
N VAL A 393 -28.93 10.56 -10.45
CA VAL A 393 -29.98 10.14 -9.49
C VAL A 393 -29.42 9.44 -8.25
N ALA A 394 -28.36 8.66 -8.39
CA ALA A 394 -27.82 7.82 -7.30
C ALA A 394 -27.41 8.60 -6.03
N PRO A 395 -26.80 9.80 -6.11
CA PRO A 395 -26.42 10.57 -4.92
C PRO A 395 -27.58 10.89 -3.99
N GLU A 396 -28.79 11.12 -4.54
CA GLU A 396 -29.99 11.39 -3.74
C GLU A 396 -30.41 10.21 -2.87
N TYR A 397 -30.02 8.99 -3.25
CA TYR A 397 -30.28 7.76 -2.51
C TYR A 397 -29.14 7.40 -1.55
N GLY A 398 -28.10 8.24 -1.46
CA GLY A 398 -26.89 7.99 -0.70
C GLY A 398 -25.91 7.07 -1.42
N LEU A 399 -26.05 6.86 -2.72
CA LEU A 399 -25.10 6.10 -3.52
C LEU A 399 -24.13 7.10 -4.17
N HIS A 400 -22.97 7.29 -3.56
CA HIS A 400 -21.91 8.16 -4.08
C HIS A 400 -20.87 7.32 -4.83
N GLU A 401 -20.17 7.90 -5.81
CA GLU A 401 -19.07 7.23 -6.51
C GLU A 401 -19.48 5.85 -7.06
N VAL A 402 -20.67 5.70 -7.65
CA VAL A 402 -21.15 4.37 -8.11
C VAL A 402 -20.30 3.80 -9.25
N LEU A 403 -19.45 4.63 -9.85
CA LEU A 403 -18.48 4.27 -10.87
C LEU A 403 -17.07 4.36 -10.30
N TYR A 404 -16.19 3.49 -10.80
CA TYR A 404 -14.77 3.55 -10.52
C TYR A 404 -13.97 3.21 -11.78
N THR A 405 -12.78 3.79 -11.91
CA THR A 405 -11.88 3.52 -13.04
C THR A 405 -11.33 2.10 -12.94
N SER A 406 -11.42 1.33 -14.01
CA SER A 406 -10.93 -0.04 -14.11
C SER A 406 -10.52 -0.37 -15.56
N PHE A 407 -10.50 -1.65 -15.90
CA PHE A 407 -10.09 -2.13 -17.22
C PHE A 407 -11.02 -3.21 -17.77
N THR A 408 -11.10 -3.25 -19.10
CA THR A 408 -11.71 -4.32 -19.88
C THR A 408 -10.70 -4.87 -20.88
N ARG A 409 -10.84 -6.15 -21.23
CA ARG A 409 -10.06 -6.81 -22.27
C ARG A 409 -10.98 -7.37 -23.35
N SER A 410 -10.62 -7.14 -24.61
CA SER A 410 -11.32 -7.68 -25.77
C SER A 410 -10.82 -9.08 -26.11
N TYR A 411 -11.75 -10.01 -26.33
CA TYR A 411 -11.48 -11.38 -26.82
C TYR A 411 -12.09 -11.58 -28.23
N GLY A 412 -11.97 -10.54 -29.08
CA GLY A 412 -12.53 -10.54 -30.43
C GLY A 412 -14.05 -10.78 -30.41
N TYR A 413 -14.52 -11.77 -31.17
CA TYR A 413 -15.95 -12.10 -31.26
C TYR A 413 -16.57 -12.64 -29.96
N ARG A 414 -15.76 -13.04 -28.97
CA ARG A 414 -16.29 -13.43 -27.64
C ARG A 414 -16.75 -12.23 -26.83
N GLY A 415 -16.33 -11.03 -27.21
CA GLY A 415 -16.72 -9.78 -26.58
C GLY A 415 -15.72 -9.28 -25.56
N LEU A 416 -16.19 -8.33 -24.75
CA LEU A 416 -15.40 -7.64 -23.72
C LEU A 416 -15.63 -8.29 -22.36
N VAL A 417 -14.56 -8.48 -21.61
CA VAL A 417 -14.60 -8.95 -20.22
C VAL A 417 -13.96 -7.90 -19.32
N SER A 418 -14.63 -7.52 -18.22
CA SER A 418 -14.03 -6.62 -17.24
C SER A 418 -13.12 -7.38 -16.27
N ALA A 419 -12.14 -6.67 -15.70
CA ALA A 419 -11.27 -7.24 -14.68
C ALA A 419 -12.07 -7.77 -13.47
N SER A 420 -13.13 -7.05 -13.07
CA SER A 420 -14.02 -7.46 -11.97
C SER A 420 -14.78 -8.75 -12.27
N ASP A 421 -15.28 -8.92 -13.50
CA ASP A 421 -15.98 -10.14 -13.92
C ASP A 421 -15.02 -11.34 -13.88
N VAL A 422 -13.76 -11.19 -14.29
CA VAL A 422 -12.73 -12.24 -14.17
C VAL A 422 -12.48 -12.61 -12.70
N VAL A 423 -12.30 -11.62 -11.83
CA VAL A 423 -12.11 -11.86 -10.39
C VAL A 423 -13.27 -12.67 -9.81
N HIS A 424 -14.51 -12.26 -10.10
CA HIS A 424 -15.70 -12.97 -9.64
C HIS A 424 -15.78 -14.40 -10.20
N ALA A 425 -15.40 -14.61 -11.46
CA ALA A 425 -15.37 -15.91 -12.11
C ALA A 425 -14.39 -16.87 -11.43
N VAL A 426 -13.12 -16.45 -11.32
CA VAL A 426 -12.03 -17.24 -10.73
C VAL A 426 -12.36 -17.57 -9.27
N THR A 427 -12.86 -16.59 -8.52
CA THR A 427 -13.27 -16.79 -7.13
C THR A 427 -14.42 -17.80 -7.03
N GLY A 428 -15.40 -17.76 -7.95
CA GLY A 428 -16.50 -18.72 -8.01
C GLY A 428 -16.02 -20.16 -8.21
N LEU A 429 -14.99 -20.37 -9.02
CA LEU A 429 -14.37 -21.70 -9.22
C LEU A 429 -13.68 -22.19 -7.94
N LEU A 430 -12.94 -21.32 -7.25
CA LEU A 430 -12.21 -21.67 -6.03
C LEU A 430 -13.16 -22.02 -4.87
N GLU A 431 -14.30 -21.34 -4.79
CA GLU A 431 -15.25 -21.48 -3.66
C GLU A 431 -16.26 -22.63 -3.81
N ALA A 432 -16.43 -23.15 -5.03
CA ALA A 432 -17.46 -24.15 -5.35
C ALA A 432 -17.12 -25.56 -4.81
N SER A 433 -17.31 -25.77 -3.51
CA SER A 433 -17.20 -27.09 -2.89
C SER A 433 -18.31 -28.04 -3.37
N PRO A 434 -18.10 -29.37 -3.31
CA PRO A 434 -19.12 -30.35 -3.67
C PRO A 434 -20.44 -30.12 -2.89
N GLU A 435 -20.32 -29.84 -1.60
CA GLU A 435 -21.44 -29.61 -0.68
C GLU A 435 -22.14 -28.28 -0.98
N ALA A 436 -21.37 -27.25 -1.37
CA ALA A 436 -21.91 -25.99 -1.84
C ALA A 436 -22.68 -26.17 -3.16
N LEU A 437 -22.13 -26.92 -4.12
CA LEU A 437 -22.78 -27.19 -5.41
C LEU A 437 -24.11 -27.95 -5.25
N VAL A 438 -24.14 -28.96 -4.38
CA VAL A 438 -25.37 -29.68 -4.04
C VAL A 438 -26.40 -28.73 -3.40
N ALA A 439 -25.97 -27.89 -2.46
CA ALA A 439 -26.84 -26.87 -1.85
C ALA A 439 -27.35 -25.81 -2.84
N LEU A 440 -26.62 -25.58 -3.93
CA LEU A 440 -27.02 -24.71 -5.05
C LEU A 440 -27.89 -25.43 -6.10
N GLY A 441 -28.29 -26.68 -5.85
CA GLY A 441 -29.23 -27.45 -6.67
C GLY A 441 -28.59 -28.23 -7.82
N HIS A 442 -27.27 -28.45 -7.79
CA HIS A 442 -26.61 -29.36 -8.73
C HIS A 442 -26.89 -30.82 -8.36
N ARG A 443 -26.98 -31.73 -9.35
CA ARG A 443 -27.24 -33.16 -9.11
C ARG A 443 -26.02 -33.81 -8.48
N SER A 444 -26.22 -34.56 -7.39
CA SER A 444 -25.12 -35.22 -6.65
C SER A 444 -24.29 -36.16 -7.52
N GLU A 445 -24.91 -36.88 -8.46
CA GLU A 445 -24.22 -37.76 -9.42
C GLU A 445 -23.25 -36.98 -10.34
N TRP A 446 -23.70 -35.84 -10.87
CA TRP A 446 -22.88 -34.96 -11.70
C TRP A 446 -21.73 -34.33 -10.89
N VAL A 447 -21.99 -33.93 -9.64
CA VAL A 447 -20.96 -33.38 -8.74
C VAL A 447 -19.91 -34.46 -8.40
N ALA A 448 -20.32 -35.71 -8.20
CA ALA A 448 -19.38 -36.81 -7.96
C ALA A 448 -18.52 -37.12 -9.20
N GLU A 449 -19.12 -37.17 -10.38
CA GLU A 449 -18.40 -37.35 -11.64
C GLU A 449 -17.43 -36.19 -11.91
N GLU A 450 -17.82 -34.97 -11.56
CA GLU A 450 -17.02 -33.76 -11.78
C GLU A 450 -15.87 -33.59 -10.79
N THR A 451 -16.01 -34.15 -9.58
CA THR A 451 -14.95 -34.18 -8.56
C THR A 451 -13.99 -35.34 -8.78
N LEU A 452 -14.45 -36.46 -9.36
CA LEU A 452 -13.65 -37.66 -9.66
C LEU A 452 -12.97 -37.64 -11.04
N SER A 453 -13.58 -37.06 -12.08
CA SER A 453 -13.11 -37.21 -13.48
C SER A 453 -11.90 -36.36 -13.89
N ALA A 454 -11.37 -35.50 -13.01
CA ALA A 454 -10.13 -34.76 -13.30
C ALA A 454 -8.85 -35.52 -12.90
N GLY A 455 -8.98 -36.79 -12.50
CA GLY A 455 -7.86 -37.70 -12.37
C GLY A 455 -7.70 -38.53 -13.64
N VAL A 456 -6.50 -38.44 -14.26
CA VAL A 456 -5.90 -39.42 -15.18
C VAL A 456 -6.01 -39.11 -16.69
N ALA A 457 -4.94 -38.53 -17.23
CA ALA A 457 -4.28 -39.09 -18.41
C ALA A 457 -2.99 -39.80 -17.94
N LEU A 458 -3.14 -41.00 -17.36
CA LEU A 458 -2.01 -41.90 -17.11
C LEU A 458 -1.98 -42.91 -18.25
N ASN A 459 -0.81 -43.03 -18.85
CA ASN A 459 -0.42 -44.17 -19.64
C ASN A 459 -0.81 -45.46 -18.89
N THR A 460 -1.58 -46.30 -19.58
CA THR A 460 -1.78 -47.70 -19.21
C THR A 460 -0.42 -48.38 -19.19
N ASP A 461 0.02 -48.80 -18.00
CA ASP A 461 0.76 -50.05 -17.73
C ASP A 461 1.40 -49.99 -16.33
N ASN A 462 0.57 -49.97 -15.27
CA ASN A 462 0.90 -50.55 -13.96
C ASN A 462 -0.33 -50.45 -13.03
N GLN A 463 -1.07 -51.56 -12.95
CA GLN A 463 -2.09 -51.77 -11.93
C GLN A 463 -1.39 -52.23 -10.65
N GLU A 464 -1.06 -51.30 -9.75
CA GLU A 464 -0.88 -51.55 -8.30
C GLU A 464 -0.44 -50.25 -7.58
N SER A 465 -1.39 -49.32 -7.32
CA SER A 465 -1.28 -48.23 -6.32
C SER A 465 -2.50 -47.28 -6.41
N ALA A 466 -3.70 -47.78 -6.14
CA ALA A 466 -4.92 -46.96 -6.09
C ALA A 466 -5.09 -46.26 -4.73
N GLN A 467 -4.24 -45.27 -4.43
CA GLN A 467 -4.31 -44.49 -3.16
C GLN A 467 -4.29 -42.97 -3.32
N GLY A 468 -4.24 -42.43 -4.53
CA GLY A 468 -4.23 -40.97 -4.78
C GLY A 468 -5.57 -40.44 -5.31
N SER A 469 -6.58 -40.28 -4.46
CA SER A 469 -7.73 -39.43 -4.81
C SER A 469 -7.29 -37.99 -4.62
N THR A 470 -7.04 -37.25 -5.71
CA THR A 470 -6.75 -35.82 -5.65
C THR A 470 -7.94 -35.08 -4.99
N SER A 471 -7.65 -34.18 -4.06
CA SER A 471 -8.68 -33.45 -3.32
C SER A 471 -9.45 -32.50 -4.26
N TRP A 472 -10.78 -32.41 -4.12
CA TRP A 472 -11.66 -31.63 -5.01
C TRP A 472 -11.19 -30.18 -5.21
N TRP A 473 -10.61 -29.56 -4.18
CA TRP A 473 -10.18 -28.17 -4.23
C TRP A 473 -8.91 -27.97 -5.06
N HIS A 474 -8.05 -28.99 -5.17
CA HIS A 474 -6.88 -28.95 -6.07
C HIS A 474 -7.35 -28.87 -7.53
N ASN A 475 -8.37 -29.65 -7.89
CA ASN A 475 -8.97 -29.58 -9.21
C ASN A 475 -9.56 -28.19 -9.48
N ASN A 476 -10.29 -27.62 -8.53
CA ASN A 476 -10.80 -26.25 -8.65
C ASN A 476 -9.69 -25.20 -8.82
N PHE A 477 -8.55 -25.37 -8.13
CA PHE A 477 -7.39 -24.49 -8.32
C PHE A 477 -6.86 -24.53 -9.76
N PHE A 478 -6.70 -25.72 -10.36
CA PHE A 478 -6.23 -25.83 -11.74
C PHE A 478 -7.27 -25.34 -12.74
N ARG A 479 -8.57 -25.59 -12.53
CA ARG A 479 -9.65 -24.98 -13.32
C ARG A 479 -9.60 -23.45 -13.26
N ALA A 480 -9.35 -22.89 -12.08
CA ALA A 480 -9.17 -21.46 -11.90
C ALA A 480 -7.94 -20.94 -12.67
N CYS A 481 -6.82 -21.65 -12.65
CA CYS A 481 -5.65 -21.33 -13.46
C CYS A 481 -5.94 -21.35 -14.96
N ASP A 482 -6.64 -22.38 -15.43
CA ASP A 482 -6.97 -22.59 -16.84
C ASP A 482 -8.01 -21.57 -17.33
N SER A 483 -8.87 -21.06 -16.44
CA SER A 483 -9.86 -20.02 -16.77
C SER A 483 -9.25 -18.67 -17.17
N LEU A 484 -7.97 -18.44 -16.85
CA LEU A 484 -7.24 -17.23 -17.23
C LEU A 484 -6.59 -17.35 -18.62
N ASP A 485 -6.60 -18.54 -19.22
CA ASP A 485 -6.09 -18.75 -20.56
C ASP A 485 -7.09 -18.29 -21.63
N SER A 486 -6.57 -17.78 -22.75
CA SER A 486 -7.40 -17.21 -23.83
C SER A 486 -8.17 -18.28 -24.63
N GLY A 487 -8.09 -19.55 -24.22
CA GLY A 487 -8.84 -20.66 -24.79
C GLY A 487 -10.32 -20.52 -24.43
N GLY A 488 -11.21 -20.73 -25.40
CA GLY A 488 -12.64 -20.72 -25.14
C GLY A 488 -13.34 -21.65 -26.11
N GLY A 489 -14.54 -22.06 -25.72
CA GLY A 489 -15.26 -23.18 -26.31
C GLY A 489 -16.41 -23.62 -25.38
N GLU A 490 -16.94 -24.83 -25.60
CA GLU A 490 -18.08 -25.36 -24.81
C GLU A 490 -17.73 -25.59 -23.32
N ASP A 491 -16.45 -25.75 -22.99
CA ASP A 491 -15.90 -25.91 -21.62
C ASP A 491 -15.22 -24.63 -21.10
N ASP A 492 -15.81 -23.47 -21.37
CA ASP A 492 -15.32 -22.17 -20.85
C ASP A 492 -15.43 -22.11 -19.31
N GLN A 493 -14.29 -22.34 -18.65
CA GLN A 493 -14.17 -22.30 -17.19
C GLN A 493 -14.52 -20.92 -16.62
N LEU A 494 -14.27 -19.83 -17.36
CA LEU A 494 -14.59 -18.49 -16.92
C LEU A 494 -16.11 -18.30 -16.81
N GLN A 495 -16.86 -18.68 -17.85
CA GLN A 495 -18.32 -18.64 -17.80
C GLN A 495 -18.91 -19.55 -16.72
N ARG A 496 -18.31 -20.72 -16.53
CA ARG A 496 -18.71 -21.62 -15.45
C ARG A 496 -18.52 -20.98 -14.08
N GLY A 497 -17.35 -20.39 -13.83
CA GLY A 497 -17.03 -19.67 -12.61
C GLY A 497 -17.99 -18.53 -12.34
N LEU A 498 -18.34 -17.73 -13.36
CA LEU A 498 -19.34 -16.67 -13.25
C LEU A 498 -20.70 -17.20 -12.79
N LYS A 499 -21.21 -18.26 -13.44
CA LYS A 499 -22.51 -18.86 -13.08
C LYS A 499 -22.50 -19.38 -11.63
N GLN A 500 -21.39 -19.97 -11.18
CA GLN A 500 -21.23 -20.43 -9.80
C GLN A 500 -21.22 -19.24 -8.82
N CYS A 501 -20.42 -18.20 -9.11
CA CYS A 501 -20.32 -17.01 -8.30
C CYS A 501 -21.67 -16.29 -8.13
N MET A 502 -22.44 -16.14 -9.22
CA MET A 502 -23.79 -15.58 -9.19
C MET A 502 -24.70 -16.32 -8.20
N LYS A 503 -24.71 -17.66 -8.24
CA LYS A 503 -25.52 -18.48 -7.34
C LYS A 503 -25.05 -18.39 -5.88
N ILE A 504 -23.74 -18.40 -5.64
CA ILE A 504 -23.14 -18.23 -4.31
C ILE A 504 -23.54 -16.87 -3.74
N GLN A 505 -23.43 -15.79 -4.52
CA GLN A 505 -23.81 -14.45 -4.07
C GLN A 505 -25.32 -14.34 -3.76
N GLN A 506 -26.17 -14.97 -4.56
CA GLN A 506 -27.61 -15.04 -4.26
C GLN A 506 -27.88 -15.76 -2.93
N ALA A 507 -27.14 -16.83 -2.64
CA ALA A 507 -27.24 -17.53 -1.36
C ALA A 507 -26.70 -16.67 -0.20
N LEU A 508 -25.58 -15.98 -0.39
CA LEU A 508 -24.97 -15.07 0.57
C LEU A 508 -25.94 -13.98 1.00
N VAL A 509 -26.53 -13.25 0.05
CA VAL A 509 -27.47 -12.16 0.35
C VAL A 509 -28.72 -12.71 1.04
N ARG A 510 -29.26 -13.86 0.61
CA ARG A 510 -30.39 -14.52 1.29
C ARG A 510 -30.06 -14.86 2.74
N GLN A 511 -28.87 -15.41 3.00
CA GLN A 511 -28.45 -15.75 4.36
C GLN A 511 -28.24 -14.50 5.21
N ALA A 512 -27.61 -13.45 4.67
CA ALA A 512 -27.43 -12.19 5.37
C ALA A 512 -28.77 -11.55 5.78
N ILE A 513 -29.76 -11.56 4.88
CA ILE A 513 -31.12 -11.12 5.19
C ILE A 513 -31.70 -11.93 6.35
N ALA A 514 -31.59 -13.26 6.31
CA ALA A 514 -32.10 -14.12 7.37
C ALA A 514 -31.44 -13.85 8.74
N ILE A 515 -30.12 -13.60 8.76
CA ILE A 515 -29.37 -13.25 9.98
C ILE A 515 -29.88 -11.95 10.60
N ILE A 516 -30.10 -10.93 9.76
CA ILE A 516 -30.57 -9.62 10.20
C ILE A 516 -32.04 -9.69 10.65
N GLU A 517 -32.91 -10.35 9.89
CA GLU A 517 -34.35 -10.47 10.22
C GLU A 517 -34.58 -11.27 11.51
N LYS A 518 -33.85 -12.37 11.70
CA LYS A 518 -33.92 -13.20 12.92
C LYS A 518 -33.20 -12.60 14.13
N GLN A 519 -32.54 -11.44 13.97
CA GLN A 519 -31.78 -10.76 15.03
C GLN A 519 -30.75 -11.69 15.71
N VAL A 520 -30.04 -12.49 14.91
CA VAL A 520 -29.05 -13.48 15.41
C VAL A 520 -27.80 -12.81 15.98
N ILE A 521 -27.54 -11.56 15.60
CA ILE A 521 -26.34 -10.82 15.99
C ILE A 521 -26.48 -10.31 17.43
N ILE A 522 -25.60 -10.78 18.31
CA ILE A 522 -25.47 -10.34 19.69
C ILE A 522 -24.38 -9.27 19.76
N THR A 523 -24.66 -8.14 20.39
CA THR A 523 -23.67 -7.06 20.59
C THR A 523 -23.03 -7.21 21.97
N LEU A 524 -21.72 -7.45 21.99
CA LEU A 524 -20.88 -7.40 23.18
C LEU A 524 -20.29 -5.98 23.32
N SER A 525 -19.43 -5.74 24.31
CA SER A 525 -18.90 -4.40 24.56
C SER A 525 -17.92 -3.92 23.50
N THR A 526 -17.13 -4.83 22.93
CA THR A 526 -16.06 -4.53 21.96
C THR A 526 -16.31 -5.09 20.57
N CYS A 527 -17.14 -6.13 20.44
CA CYS A 527 -17.44 -6.78 19.17
C CYS A 527 -18.90 -7.24 19.10
N ARG A 528 -19.33 -7.67 17.92
CA ARG A 528 -20.59 -8.37 17.67
C ARG A 528 -20.30 -9.82 17.35
N VAL A 529 -21.20 -10.72 17.75
CA VAL A 529 -21.07 -12.15 17.51
C VAL A 529 -22.35 -12.68 16.87
N ALA A 530 -22.22 -13.52 15.85
CA ALA A 530 -23.32 -14.27 15.27
C ALA A 530 -22.96 -15.75 15.16
N THR A 531 -23.81 -16.62 15.69
CA THR A 531 -23.61 -18.08 15.62
C THR A 531 -24.75 -18.70 14.84
N LEU A 532 -24.43 -19.34 13.72
CA LEU A 532 -25.38 -20.02 12.84
C LEU A 532 -25.30 -21.52 13.08
N LYS A 533 -26.35 -22.07 13.69
CA LYS A 533 -26.49 -23.51 13.93
C LYS A 533 -27.38 -24.17 12.87
N ASP A 534 -28.39 -23.44 12.40
CA ASP A 534 -29.36 -23.92 11.41
C ASP A 534 -29.59 -22.86 10.33
N GLY A 535 -29.85 -23.30 9.09
CA GLY A 535 -30.15 -22.41 7.99
C GLY A 535 -30.17 -23.12 6.64
N PRO A 536 -30.81 -22.54 5.61
CA PRO A 536 -30.72 -23.09 4.26
C PRO A 536 -29.27 -22.99 3.79
N ASN A 537 -28.76 -24.08 3.21
CA ASN A 537 -27.48 -24.10 2.50
C ASN A 537 -26.26 -23.66 3.35
N LEU A 538 -26.23 -24.00 4.64
CA LEU A 538 -25.09 -23.70 5.53
C LEU A 538 -23.76 -24.25 4.98
N SER A 539 -23.81 -25.36 4.24
CA SER A 539 -22.64 -25.97 3.59
C SER A 539 -21.89 -25.04 2.64
N ILE A 540 -22.56 -24.05 2.06
CA ILE A 540 -21.91 -23.03 1.22
C ILE A 540 -20.88 -22.26 2.06
N PHE A 541 -21.21 -21.95 3.31
CA PHE A 541 -20.40 -21.12 4.20
C PHE A 541 -19.39 -21.92 5.03
N TRP A 542 -19.20 -23.21 4.75
CA TRP A 542 -18.07 -23.97 5.30
C TRP A 542 -16.75 -23.57 4.64
N ASN A 543 -16.79 -23.01 3.43
CA ASN A 543 -15.62 -22.48 2.76
C ASN A 543 -15.22 -21.13 3.40
N PRO A 544 -13.96 -20.97 3.87
CA PRO A 544 -13.43 -19.74 4.46
C PRO A 544 -13.71 -18.46 3.66
N LEU A 545 -13.53 -18.49 2.35
CA LEU A 545 -13.68 -17.33 1.48
C LEU A 545 -15.14 -16.86 1.44
N THR A 546 -16.08 -17.79 1.30
CA THR A 546 -17.53 -17.47 1.31
C THR A 546 -18.01 -16.94 2.65
N LEU A 547 -17.50 -17.47 3.76
CA LEU A 547 -17.85 -17.02 5.10
C LEU A 547 -17.28 -15.62 5.36
N GLY A 548 -16.05 -15.34 4.93
CA GLY A 548 -15.45 -14.02 4.97
C GLY A 548 -16.30 -12.97 4.23
N LYS A 549 -16.74 -13.28 3.00
CA LYS A 549 -17.66 -12.41 2.23
C LYS A 549 -18.98 -12.15 2.96
N LEU A 550 -19.57 -13.18 3.58
CA LEU A 550 -20.80 -13.02 4.37
C LEU A 550 -20.56 -12.08 5.56
N ALA A 551 -19.46 -12.27 6.28
CA ALA A 551 -19.09 -11.45 7.43
C ALA A 551 -18.89 -9.98 7.02
N GLN A 552 -18.17 -9.74 5.93
CA GLN A 552 -17.92 -8.42 5.36
C GLN A 552 -19.21 -7.72 4.91
N PHE A 553 -20.11 -8.44 4.23
CA PHE A 553 -21.43 -7.93 3.88
C PHE A 553 -22.22 -7.49 5.12
N LEU A 554 -22.24 -8.31 6.18
CA LEU A 554 -22.94 -7.99 7.42
C LEU A 554 -22.35 -6.77 8.11
N VAL A 555 -21.03 -6.66 8.17
CA VAL A 555 -20.34 -5.48 8.70
C VAL A 555 -20.76 -4.21 7.97
N HIS A 556 -20.75 -4.22 6.64
CA HIS A 556 -21.19 -3.09 5.82
C HIS A 556 -22.67 -2.77 6.05
N ALA A 557 -23.53 -3.79 6.10
CA ALA A 557 -24.96 -3.63 6.36
C ALA A 557 -25.25 -3.02 7.74
N ILE A 558 -24.54 -3.46 8.78
CA ILE A 558 -24.72 -2.97 10.15
C ILE A 558 -24.16 -1.55 10.29
N ARG A 559 -23.07 -1.20 9.60
CA ARG A 559 -22.50 0.16 9.61
C ARG A 559 -23.53 1.21 9.18
N GLU A 560 -24.19 0.99 8.04
CA GLU A 560 -25.16 1.94 7.48
C GLU A 560 -26.44 2.05 8.31
N TYR A 561 -26.82 0.97 9.00
CA TYR A 561 -28.08 0.90 9.75
C TYR A 561 -27.92 1.18 11.26
N GLY A 562 -26.70 1.15 11.79
CA GLY A 562 -26.41 1.40 13.20
C GLY A 562 -27.01 2.71 13.71
N SER A 563 -27.49 2.72 14.96
CA SER A 563 -28.11 3.92 15.55
C SER A 563 -27.16 5.11 15.46
N ARG A 564 -27.61 6.24 14.91
CA ARG A 564 -26.88 7.53 14.87
C ARG A 564 -26.34 7.97 16.26
N ARG A 565 -26.83 7.36 17.35
CA ARG A 565 -26.38 7.57 18.73
C ARG A 565 -25.11 6.79 19.12
N ALA A 566 -24.81 5.67 18.46
CA ALA A 566 -23.52 5.00 18.61
C ALA A 566 -22.53 5.77 17.74
N ALA A 567 -21.60 6.48 18.36
CA ALA A 567 -20.72 7.44 17.71
C ALA A 567 -19.84 6.79 16.62
N ASN A 568 -20.37 6.61 15.40
CA ASN A 568 -19.71 6.22 14.14
C ASN A 568 -18.60 5.15 14.18
N ARG A 569 -18.41 4.44 15.29
CA ARG A 569 -17.32 3.50 15.47
C ARG A 569 -17.79 2.14 14.95
N PRO A 570 -17.19 1.63 13.87
CA PRO A 570 -17.53 0.31 13.36
C PRO A 570 -17.17 -0.71 14.43
N ILE A 571 -18.17 -1.46 14.89
CA ILE A 571 -17.95 -2.54 15.85
C ILE A 571 -17.62 -3.80 15.05
N PRO A 572 -16.46 -4.43 15.29
CA PRO A 572 -16.04 -5.64 14.60
C PRO A 572 -17.03 -6.79 14.79
N LEU A 573 -17.05 -7.75 13.86
CA LEU A 573 -17.98 -8.88 13.84
C LEU A 573 -17.23 -10.20 13.83
N VAL A 574 -17.66 -11.14 14.67
CA VAL A 574 -17.28 -12.56 14.62
C VAL A 574 -18.50 -13.35 14.18
N ILE A 575 -18.33 -14.21 13.17
CA ILE A 575 -19.37 -15.13 12.72
C ILE A 575 -18.87 -16.57 12.84
N ALA A 576 -19.71 -17.45 13.35
CA ALA A 576 -19.43 -18.87 13.51
C ALA A 576 -20.54 -19.70 12.83
N VAL A 577 -20.16 -20.66 11.99
CA VAL A 577 -21.09 -21.53 11.27
C VAL A 577 -20.85 -22.98 11.65
N LEU A 578 -21.90 -23.68 12.07
CA LEU A 578 -21.83 -25.09 12.41
C LEU A 578 -21.60 -25.94 11.15
N LYS A 579 -20.59 -26.79 11.21
CA LYS A 579 -20.38 -27.90 10.28
C LYS A 579 -20.86 -29.18 10.94
N GLU A 580 -22.09 -29.58 10.62
CA GLU A 580 -22.77 -30.69 11.27
C GLU A 580 -22.03 -32.03 11.13
N GLU A 581 -21.35 -32.25 10.00
CA GLU A 581 -20.64 -33.51 9.73
C GLU A 581 -19.47 -33.76 10.70
N SER A 582 -18.72 -32.71 11.02
CA SER A 582 -17.55 -32.78 11.91
C SER A 582 -17.86 -32.32 13.35
N GLN A 583 -19.07 -31.82 13.61
CA GLN A 583 -19.43 -31.19 14.89
C GLN A 583 -18.48 -30.04 15.30
N THR A 584 -17.95 -29.31 14.31
CA THR A 584 -17.07 -28.16 14.50
C THR A 584 -17.74 -26.87 14.03
N PHE A 585 -17.21 -25.73 14.43
CA PHE A 585 -17.58 -24.43 13.90
C PHE A 585 -16.46 -23.83 13.06
N VAL A 586 -16.80 -23.37 11.86
CA VAL A 586 -15.95 -22.48 11.07
C VAL A 586 -16.21 -21.06 11.56
N VAL A 587 -15.16 -20.39 12.04
CA VAL A 587 -15.23 -19.07 12.66
C VAL A 587 -14.36 -18.09 11.90
N THR A 588 -14.91 -16.92 11.58
CA THR A 588 -14.13 -15.78 11.06
C THR A 588 -14.43 -14.50 11.82
N GLY A 589 -13.39 -13.71 12.06
CA GLY A 589 -13.50 -12.38 12.64
C GLY A 589 -13.11 -11.31 11.61
N VAL A 590 -13.95 -10.29 11.45
CA VAL A 590 -13.74 -9.19 10.50
C VAL A 590 -13.90 -7.82 11.16
N HIS A 591 -13.02 -6.90 10.80
CA HIS A 591 -13.09 -5.50 11.19
C HIS A 591 -13.82 -4.70 10.11
N GLY A 592 -14.71 -3.78 10.52
CA GLY A 592 -15.37 -2.87 9.59
C GLY A 592 -14.67 -1.53 9.55
N SER A 593 -14.42 -1.00 8.36
CA SER A 593 -13.96 0.38 8.23
C SER A 593 -15.10 1.38 8.53
N PRO A 594 -14.83 2.52 9.18
CA PRO A 594 -15.83 3.56 9.42
C PRO A 594 -16.31 4.22 8.12
N LEU A 595 -15.47 4.22 7.08
CA LEU A 595 -15.70 4.85 5.81
C LEU A 595 -15.66 3.81 4.68
N ILE A 596 -16.43 4.06 3.61
CA ILE A 596 -16.45 3.19 2.43
C ILE A 596 -15.15 3.40 1.65
N GLY A 597 -14.55 2.31 1.20
CA GLY A 597 -13.32 2.36 0.40
C GLY A 597 -12.04 2.59 1.22
N GLU A 598 -12.16 2.69 2.55
CA GLU A 598 -11.03 2.62 3.47
C GLU A 598 -10.90 1.21 4.06
N VAL A 599 -9.68 0.78 4.34
CA VAL A 599 -9.37 -0.52 4.94
C VAL A 599 -8.69 -0.30 6.28
N ILE A 600 -9.02 -1.12 7.28
CA ILE A 600 -8.42 -1.07 8.61
C ILE A 600 -7.81 -2.42 8.98
N PRO A 601 -6.76 -2.47 9.83
CA PRO A 601 -6.14 -3.71 10.24
C PRO A 601 -7.12 -4.66 10.94
N ASN A 602 -7.08 -5.94 10.55
CA ASN A 602 -7.85 -6.98 11.21
C ASN A 602 -7.08 -7.57 12.40
N LYS A 603 -7.52 -7.26 13.62
CA LYS A 603 -6.88 -7.74 14.85
C LYS A 603 -7.33 -9.13 15.31
N PHE A 604 -8.33 -9.73 14.65
CA PHE A 604 -8.85 -11.02 15.13
C PHE A 604 -7.85 -12.16 15.02
N GLY A 605 -6.93 -12.13 14.05
CA GLY A 605 -5.89 -13.15 13.94
C GLY A 605 -5.02 -13.24 15.19
N THR A 606 -4.52 -12.10 15.68
CA THR A 606 -3.70 -12.04 16.89
C THR A 606 -4.52 -12.35 18.15
N VAL A 607 -5.79 -11.96 18.18
CA VAL A 607 -6.69 -12.26 19.31
C VAL A 607 -6.99 -13.76 19.38
N PHE A 608 -7.28 -14.40 18.25
CA PHE A 608 -7.57 -15.84 18.20
C PHE A 608 -6.36 -16.67 18.59
N GLU A 609 -5.17 -16.31 18.08
CA GLU A 609 -3.90 -16.94 18.45
C GLU A 609 -3.62 -16.84 19.96
N LYS A 610 -3.80 -15.65 20.56
CA LYS A 610 -3.63 -15.46 22.01
C LYS A 610 -4.62 -16.26 22.84
N ILE A 611 -5.89 -16.31 22.43
CA ILE A 611 -6.91 -17.10 23.14
C ILE A 611 -6.54 -18.57 23.09
N SER A 612 -6.17 -19.09 21.91
CA SER A 612 -5.80 -20.50 21.77
C SER A 612 -4.59 -20.85 22.63
N TYR A 613 -3.55 -20.00 22.65
CA TYR A 613 -2.34 -20.22 23.45
C TYR A 613 -2.62 -20.15 24.96
N ASN A 614 -3.23 -19.06 25.45
CA ASN A 614 -3.43 -18.81 26.87
C ASN A 614 -4.47 -19.74 27.51
N GLU A 615 -5.60 -19.97 26.82
CA GLU A 615 -6.67 -20.82 27.34
C GLU A 615 -6.47 -22.30 26.99
N LYS A 616 -5.44 -22.63 26.20
CA LYS A 616 -5.15 -23.97 25.69
C LYS A 616 -6.33 -24.60 24.93
N ILE A 617 -7.12 -23.76 24.25
CA ILE A 617 -8.22 -24.19 23.40
C ILE A 617 -7.65 -24.55 22.03
N PRO A 618 -7.74 -25.81 21.58
CA PRO A 618 -7.22 -26.20 20.28
C PRO A 618 -8.08 -25.58 19.18
N VAL A 619 -7.41 -24.92 18.23
CA VAL A 619 -8.05 -24.38 17.03
C VAL A 619 -7.25 -24.84 15.82
N LYS A 620 -7.94 -25.09 14.71
CA LYS A 620 -7.31 -25.39 13.44
C LYS A 620 -7.38 -24.16 12.54
N GLN A 621 -6.26 -23.73 11.99
CA GLN A 621 -6.22 -22.61 11.05
C GLN A 621 -6.77 -23.06 9.69
N LEU A 622 -7.68 -22.27 9.10
CA LEU A 622 -8.31 -22.60 7.81
C LEU A 622 -7.86 -21.73 6.62
N GLY A 623 -6.78 -20.97 6.79
CA GLY A 623 -6.22 -20.13 5.74
C GLY A 623 -4.88 -19.51 6.12
N PHE A 624 -4.34 -18.68 5.23
CA PHE A 624 -3.15 -17.87 5.52
C PHE A 624 -3.47 -16.60 6.31
N ASP A 625 -4.74 -16.20 6.40
CA ASP A 625 -5.20 -15.21 7.37
C ASP A 625 -5.46 -15.88 8.73
N LYS A 626 -4.79 -15.39 9.79
CA LYS A 626 -4.94 -15.89 11.17
C LYS A 626 -6.36 -15.71 11.73
N SER A 627 -7.21 -14.88 11.11
CA SER A 627 -8.57 -14.58 11.56
C SER A 627 -9.65 -15.61 11.17
N VAL A 628 -9.27 -16.73 10.53
CA VAL A 628 -10.21 -17.80 10.14
C VAL A 628 -9.80 -19.15 10.71
N ILE A 629 -10.62 -19.68 11.62
CA ILE A 629 -10.31 -20.90 12.38
C ILE A 629 -11.47 -21.91 12.34
N GLU A 630 -11.16 -23.16 12.64
CA GLU A 630 -12.10 -24.21 12.97
C GLU A 630 -11.94 -24.58 14.46
N ILE A 631 -13.04 -24.65 15.17
CA ILE A 631 -13.08 -24.94 16.62
C ILE A 631 -14.12 -26.02 16.92
N ASP A 632 -13.88 -26.83 17.94
CA ASP A 632 -14.86 -27.80 18.41
C ASP A 632 -16.13 -27.12 18.94
N ARG A 633 -17.27 -27.79 18.80
CA ARG A 633 -18.57 -27.31 19.27
C ARG A 633 -18.59 -27.03 20.77
N ASP A 634 -17.91 -27.85 21.56
CA ASP A 634 -17.93 -27.76 23.02
C ASP A 634 -17.08 -26.59 23.53
N ASP A 635 -16.03 -26.22 22.78
CA ASP A 635 -15.10 -25.14 23.13
C ASP A 635 -15.55 -23.75 22.67
N LEU A 636 -16.48 -23.66 21.70
CA LEU A 636 -16.92 -22.40 21.10
C LEU A 636 -17.39 -21.38 22.14
N GLU A 637 -18.19 -21.79 23.13
CA GLU A 637 -18.76 -20.87 24.11
C GLU A 637 -17.67 -20.27 25.02
N ALA A 638 -16.70 -21.09 25.44
CA ALA A 638 -15.56 -20.63 26.21
C ALA A 638 -14.72 -19.65 25.40
N PHE A 639 -14.42 -19.99 24.14
CA PHE A 639 -13.67 -19.15 23.22
C PHE A 639 -14.34 -17.77 23.02
N MET A 640 -15.65 -17.75 22.74
CA MET A 640 -16.42 -16.52 22.50
C MET A 640 -16.45 -15.59 23.73
N ARG A 641 -16.48 -16.13 24.95
CA ARG A 641 -16.41 -15.32 26.18
C ARG A 641 -15.04 -14.63 26.31
N CYS A 642 -13.96 -15.27 25.88
CA CYS A 642 -12.62 -14.70 25.96
C CYS A 642 -12.38 -13.56 24.96
N ILE A 643 -13.05 -13.56 23.79
CA ILE A 643 -12.86 -12.54 22.74
C ILE A 643 -13.04 -11.11 23.28
N ASP A 644 -14.13 -10.83 24.01
CA ASP A 644 -14.39 -9.48 24.54
C ASP A 644 -13.31 -9.03 25.53
N ARG A 645 -12.77 -9.95 26.34
CA ARG A 645 -11.71 -9.66 27.32
C ARG A 645 -10.40 -9.25 26.62
N TYR A 646 -9.94 -10.04 25.65
CA TYR A 646 -8.68 -9.76 24.94
C TYR A 646 -8.79 -8.53 24.01
N MET A 647 -9.98 -8.27 23.44
CA MET A 647 -10.25 -7.06 22.65
C MET A 647 -10.23 -5.78 23.50
N ARG A 648 -10.62 -5.85 24.79
CA ARG A 648 -10.50 -4.71 25.72
C ARG A 648 -9.05 -4.42 26.09
N GLN A 649 -8.27 -5.45 26.45
CA GLN A 649 -6.86 -5.29 26.83
C GLN A 649 -6.03 -4.68 25.69
N THR A 650 -6.28 -5.10 24.45
CA THR A 650 -5.65 -4.53 23.26
C THR A 650 -6.15 -3.13 22.92
N SER A 651 -7.34 -2.71 23.36
CA SER A 651 -7.85 -1.35 23.16
C SER A 651 -7.32 -0.34 24.20
N VAL A 652 -7.02 -0.79 25.43
CA VAL A 652 -6.54 0.07 26.53
C VAL A 652 -5.08 0.50 26.34
N ARG A 653 -4.21 -0.40 25.84
CA ARG A 653 -2.78 -0.08 25.61
C ARG A 653 -2.54 0.98 24.53
N PHE A 654 -3.41 1.09 23.52
CA PHE A 654 -3.25 2.07 22.42
C PHE A 654 -3.94 3.42 22.66
N GLY A 655 -4.77 3.54 23.71
CA GLY A 655 -5.37 4.81 24.13
C GLY A 655 -4.35 5.81 24.69
N GLN A 656 -3.14 5.33 25.04
CA GLN A 656 -2.05 6.15 25.57
C GLN A 656 -0.89 6.39 24.57
N SER A 657 -0.80 5.64 23.46
CA SER A 657 0.27 5.80 22.45
C SER A 657 -0.13 6.60 21.20
N SER A 658 -1.35 7.14 21.15
CA SER A 658 -1.82 7.98 20.04
C SER A 658 -1.65 9.49 20.32
N GLN A 659 -0.48 9.91 20.77
CA GLN A 659 0.03 11.28 20.59
C GLN A 659 1.55 11.23 20.46
N PRO A 660 2.17 11.89 19.46
CA PRO A 660 3.61 12.11 19.48
C PRO A 660 3.91 13.15 20.58
N SER A 661 4.23 12.69 21.78
CA SER A 661 4.73 13.55 22.84
C SER A 661 6.20 13.87 22.59
N SER A 662 6.46 14.98 21.89
CA SER A 662 7.74 15.66 22.02
C SER A 662 7.82 16.27 23.42
N ARG A 663 8.61 15.70 24.32
CA ARG A 663 9.14 16.42 25.48
C ARG A 663 10.64 16.23 25.57
N HIS A 664 11.34 17.26 25.11
CA HIS A 664 12.70 17.54 25.54
C HIS A 664 12.73 17.82 27.04
N ASN A 665 13.80 17.36 27.69
CA ASN A 665 14.08 17.55 29.10
C ASN A 665 15.41 18.32 29.28
N GLY A 666 15.44 19.16 30.32
CA GLY A 666 16.64 19.76 30.95
C GLY A 666 16.75 21.29 30.83
N SER A 667 16.99 22.10 31.87
CA SER A 667 17.13 21.92 33.33
C SER A 667 17.31 23.31 33.99
N SER A 668 16.74 23.48 35.21
CA SER A 668 17.09 24.30 36.41
C SER A 668 17.54 25.79 36.27
N ASP A 669 17.22 26.76 37.15
CA ASP A 669 17.16 26.81 38.63
C ASP A 669 16.30 27.99 39.14
N THR A 670 15.60 27.85 40.27
CA THR A 670 15.88 28.54 41.57
C THR A 670 14.71 28.51 42.57
N ALA A 671 15.00 27.95 43.75
CA ALA A 671 14.57 28.30 45.11
C ALA A 671 13.08 28.23 45.57
N THR A 672 12.82 27.18 46.36
CA THR A 672 12.02 26.99 47.61
C THR A 672 11.42 28.23 48.35
N PRO A 673 10.47 28.10 49.32
CA PRO A 673 10.01 26.88 50.04
C PRO A 673 8.49 26.72 50.33
N ASN A 674 8.07 25.44 50.42
CA ASN A 674 7.42 24.78 51.57
C ASN A 674 6.26 25.46 52.34
N LYS A 675 5.05 24.86 52.30
CA LYS A 675 4.40 24.13 53.44
C LYS A 675 2.88 23.98 53.27
N ASN A 676 2.45 22.72 53.43
CA ASN A 676 1.22 22.19 54.01
C ASN A 676 -0.15 22.75 53.58
N ARG A 677 -1.01 21.83 53.13
CA ARG A 677 -2.42 21.89 53.50
C ARG A 677 -2.98 20.50 53.81
N SER A 678 -3.35 20.31 55.07
CA SER A 678 -4.32 19.31 55.49
C SER A 678 -5.74 19.90 55.43
N SER A 679 -6.65 19.04 55.01
CA SER A 679 -8.04 18.86 55.45
C SER A 679 -9.04 20.04 55.51
N SER A 680 -10.18 19.77 54.86
CA SER A 680 -11.55 19.88 55.38
C SER A 680 -12.39 21.16 55.12
N THR A 681 -13.55 20.88 54.51
CA THR A 681 -14.92 21.37 54.80
C THR A 681 -15.31 22.85 54.70
N ASN A 682 -16.45 23.02 54.01
CA ASN A 682 -17.63 23.81 54.40
C ASN A 682 -17.75 25.30 54.05
N THR A 683 -18.71 25.53 53.13
CA THR A 683 -19.89 26.41 53.28
C THR A 683 -19.78 27.95 53.09
N THR A 684 -20.77 28.45 52.34
CA THR A 684 -21.57 29.68 52.54
C THR A 684 -21.02 31.06 52.12
N THR A 685 -21.69 31.59 51.08
CA THR A 685 -22.37 32.90 50.99
C THR A 685 -21.61 34.22 51.11
N ALA A 686 -21.92 35.05 50.10
CA ALA A 686 -22.29 36.47 50.17
C ALA A 686 -21.17 37.53 50.23
N ASN A 687 -21.10 38.26 49.13
CA ASN A 687 -21.37 39.70 48.99
C ASN A 687 -20.24 40.49 48.35
N SER A 688 -20.38 40.64 47.03
CA SER A 688 -19.82 41.73 46.24
C SER A 688 -20.82 42.86 46.15
N SER A 689 -20.43 44.07 46.57
CA SER A 689 -20.80 45.31 45.86
C SER A 689 -20.02 46.51 46.41
N SER A 690 -19.23 47.16 45.57
CA SER A 690 -19.51 48.56 45.24
C SER A 690 -18.75 49.02 43.98
N LYS A 691 -19.56 49.46 43.00
CA LYS A 691 -19.41 50.60 42.09
C LYS A 691 -18.08 50.68 41.29
N GLY A 692 -18.05 50.54 39.97
CA GLY A 692 -19.05 50.90 38.96
C GLY A 692 -18.66 52.22 38.29
N LYS A 693 -18.06 52.13 37.10
CA LYS A 693 -18.28 53.08 35.99
C LYS A 693 -17.87 52.44 34.65
N GLU A 694 -18.90 52.31 33.82
CA GLU A 694 -18.94 52.38 32.35
C GLU A 694 -18.28 51.28 31.51
N ASN A 695 -19.08 50.23 31.32
CA ASN A 695 -19.10 49.37 30.14
C ASN A 695 -19.23 50.18 28.85
N SER A 696 -18.22 50.08 27.99
CA SER A 696 -18.44 49.98 26.55
C SER A 696 -18.80 48.52 26.24
N PRO A 697 -19.82 48.23 25.41
CA PRO A 697 -20.20 46.85 25.13
C PRO A 697 -19.09 46.11 24.37
N PRO A 698 -18.96 44.79 24.53
CA PRO A 698 -18.13 43.97 23.65
C PRO A 698 -18.73 44.02 22.23
N LYS A 699 -17.86 44.21 21.22
CA LYS A 699 -18.25 44.29 19.81
C LYS A 699 -19.15 43.11 19.41
N ALA A 700 -20.33 43.43 18.88
CA ALA A 700 -21.31 42.52 18.28
C ALA A 700 -20.71 41.70 17.11
N PRO A 701 -21.34 40.59 16.68
CA PRO A 701 -20.93 39.85 15.48
C PRO A 701 -20.92 40.77 14.26
N ALA A 702 -19.87 40.66 13.45
CA ALA A 702 -19.69 41.41 12.21
C ALA A 702 -20.99 41.43 11.38
N THR A 703 -21.42 42.62 10.95
CA THR A 703 -22.59 42.81 10.08
C THR A 703 -22.43 41.99 8.79
N ALA A 704 -23.54 41.64 8.12
CA ALA A 704 -23.50 40.91 6.85
C ALA A 704 -22.54 41.57 5.82
N GLU A 705 -22.45 42.91 5.85
CA GLU A 705 -21.53 43.72 5.06
C GLU A 705 -20.04 43.44 5.34
N GLU A 706 -19.63 43.19 6.59
CA GLU A 706 -18.23 42.84 6.91
C GLU A 706 -17.86 41.43 6.48
N ARG A 707 -18.82 40.51 6.44
CA ARG A 707 -18.60 39.14 5.93
C ARG A 707 -18.49 39.11 4.41
N TYR A 708 -19.19 39.98 3.70
CA TYR A 708 -19.09 40.13 2.24
C TYR A 708 -17.80 40.81 1.78
N ARG A 709 -17.20 41.69 2.62
CA ARG A 709 -15.90 42.32 2.33
C ARG A 709 -14.76 41.33 2.06
N ILE A 710 -14.75 40.18 2.73
CA ILE A 710 -13.69 39.16 2.54
C ILE A 710 -13.80 38.54 1.13
N VAL A 711 -15.02 38.36 0.64
CA VAL A 711 -15.29 37.84 -0.71
C VAL A 711 -14.89 38.87 -1.76
N ASP A 712 -15.20 40.14 -1.53
CA ASP A 712 -14.85 41.24 -2.44
C ASP A 712 -13.33 41.49 -2.50
N ASP A 713 -12.62 41.43 -1.37
CA ASP A 713 -11.16 41.58 -1.30
C ASP A 713 -10.41 40.50 -2.11
N ILE A 714 -10.92 39.26 -2.10
CA ILE A 714 -10.39 38.16 -2.93
C ILE A 714 -10.61 38.45 -4.42
N LEU A 715 -11.77 38.99 -4.78
CA LEU A 715 -12.09 39.32 -6.18
C LEU A 715 -11.32 40.53 -6.69
N GLU A 716 -11.00 41.51 -5.85
CA GLU A 716 -10.23 42.71 -6.20
C GLU A 716 -8.71 42.45 -6.25
N THR A 717 -8.21 41.43 -5.54
CA THR A 717 -6.77 41.14 -5.48
C THR A 717 -6.26 40.40 -6.73
N GLU A 718 -5.39 41.00 -7.53
CA GLU A 718 -4.83 40.38 -8.75
C GLU A 718 -3.65 39.42 -8.47
N ASN A 719 -2.93 39.61 -7.37
CA ASN A 719 -1.77 38.79 -7.04
C ASN A 719 -2.19 37.49 -6.32
N LEU A 720 -1.90 36.33 -6.93
CA LEU A 720 -2.33 35.02 -6.44
C LEU A 720 -1.74 34.67 -5.05
N TYR A 721 -0.56 35.18 -4.70
CA TYR A 721 0.01 35.01 -3.37
C TYR A 721 -0.79 35.78 -2.31
N ARG A 722 -1.26 36.97 -2.65
CA ARG A 722 -2.14 37.77 -1.77
C ARG A 722 -3.55 37.17 -1.69
N VAL A 723 -4.05 36.58 -2.78
CA VAL A 723 -5.31 35.80 -2.78
C VAL A 723 -5.25 34.65 -1.78
N LEU A 724 -4.10 33.97 -1.63
CA LEU A 724 -3.90 32.95 -0.59
C LEU A 724 -3.41 33.49 0.76
N ALA A 725 -3.09 34.79 0.85
CA ALA A 725 -2.44 35.43 2.01
C ALA A 725 -1.13 34.75 2.45
N VAL A 726 -0.31 34.35 1.47
CA VAL A 726 0.99 33.72 1.68
C VAL A 726 2.11 34.57 1.08
N SER A 727 3.32 34.42 1.60
CA SER A 727 4.51 35.05 1.03
C SER A 727 4.88 34.42 -0.33
N ARG A 728 5.57 35.18 -1.18
CA ARG A 728 6.23 34.64 -2.39
C ARG A 728 7.25 33.54 -2.09
N THR A 729 7.74 33.46 -0.86
CA THR A 729 8.67 32.41 -0.38
C THR A 729 7.96 31.23 0.27
N ALA A 730 6.62 31.20 0.28
CA ALA A 730 5.88 30.15 0.98
C ALA A 730 6.14 28.76 0.36
N THR A 731 6.26 27.77 1.24
CA THR A 731 6.40 26.36 0.86
C THR A 731 5.08 25.82 0.32
N THR A 732 5.12 24.73 -0.45
CA THR A 732 3.91 24.07 -0.98
C THR A 732 2.93 23.66 0.12
N GLU A 733 3.45 23.27 1.28
CA GLU A 733 2.66 22.90 2.45
C GLU A 733 2.01 24.10 3.15
N GLU A 734 2.66 25.27 3.14
CA GLU A 734 2.07 26.53 3.62
C GLU A 734 0.99 27.04 2.67
N ILE A 735 1.21 26.91 1.36
CA ILE A 735 0.24 27.25 0.31
C ILE A 735 -1.02 26.37 0.45
N ARG A 736 -0.85 25.06 0.69
CA ARG A 736 -1.94 24.11 0.95
C ARG A 736 -2.70 24.45 2.23
N ARG A 737 -2.00 24.70 3.34
CA ARG A 737 -2.64 25.08 4.61
C ARG A 737 -3.40 26.40 4.50
N ALA A 738 -2.85 27.39 3.80
CA ALA A 738 -3.50 28.68 3.59
C ALA A 738 -4.75 28.58 2.70
N TYR A 739 -4.72 27.74 1.66
CA TYR A 739 -5.89 27.43 0.83
C TYR A 739 -7.01 26.77 1.65
N ILE A 740 -6.68 25.78 2.50
CA ILE A 740 -7.66 25.10 3.37
C ILE A 740 -8.24 26.09 4.40
N ALA A 741 -7.43 26.97 4.95
CA ALA A 741 -7.89 27.98 5.90
C ALA A 741 -8.85 28.99 5.24
N LYS A 742 -8.49 29.53 4.06
CA LYS A 742 -9.34 30.50 3.35
C LYS A 742 -10.59 29.89 2.73
N SER A 743 -10.52 28.67 2.18
CA SER A 743 -11.68 27.98 1.60
C SER A 743 -12.78 27.74 2.63
N ARG A 744 -12.44 27.47 3.89
CA ARG A 744 -13.42 27.35 4.99
C ARG A 744 -14.08 28.69 5.34
N VAL A 745 -13.45 29.82 5.05
CA VAL A 745 -13.97 31.16 5.35
C VAL A 745 -14.81 31.70 4.19
N CYS A 746 -14.46 31.42 2.93
CA CYS A 746 -15.18 31.89 1.74
C CYS A 746 -16.09 30.84 1.07
N HIS A 747 -16.33 29.69 1.71
CA HIS A 747 -17.13 28.59 1.13
C HIS A 747 -18.54 29.07 0.73
N PRO A 748 -19.04 28.76 -0.49
CA PRO A 748 -20.34 29.24 -0.98
C PRO A 748 -21.52 28.87 -0.06
N ASP A 749 -21.49 27.70 0.61
CA ASP A 749 -22.50 27.29 1.60
C ASP A 749 -22.66 28.26 2.79
N LYS A 750 -21.64 29.07 3.10
CA LYS A 750 -21.72 30.08 4.17
C LYS A 750 -22.30 31.41 3.68
N PHE A 751 -22.48 31.58 2.37
CA PHE A 751 -22.98 32.80 1.73
C PHE A 751 -24.07 32.49 0.66
N PRO A 752 -25.17 31.81 1.02
CA PRO A 752 -26.20 31.39 0.06
C PRO A 752 -26.90 32.57 -0.66
N GLU A 753 -26.87 33.77 -0.09
CA GLU A 753 -27.46 34.99 -0.66
C GLU A 753 -26.44 35.85 -1.46
N TYR A 754 -25.17 35.43 -1.59
CA TYR A 754 -24.12 36.22 -2.27
C TYR A 754 -23.44 35.43 -3.41
N PRO A 755 -23.92 35.58 -4.66
CA PRO A 755 -23.40 34.82 -5.83
C PRO A 755 -21.90 35.00 -6.10
N ARG A 756 -21.33 36.16 -5.73
CA ARG A 756 -19.91 36.48 -5.87
C ARG A 756 -19.00 35.62 -4.98
N ALA A 757 -19.55 34.93 -3.97
CA ALA A 757 -18.79 33.96 -3.16
C ALA A 757 -18.30 32.77 -4.00
N THR A 758 -19.09 32.33 -4.97
CA THR A 758 -18.71 31.26 -5.92
C THR A 758 -17.54 31.71 -6.79
N GLU A 759 -17.57 32.95 -7.29
CA GLU A 759 -16.48 33.53 -8.10
C GLU A 759 -15.19 33.69 -7.29
N ALA A 760 -15.29 34.14 -6.03
CA ALA A 760 -14.14 34.26 -5.15
C ALA A 760 -13.53 32.90 -4.81
N PHE A 761 -14.36 31.87 -4.63
CA PHE A 761 -13.92 30.49 -4.39
C PHE A 761 -13.21 29.88 -5.62
N GLN A 762 -13.72 30.16 -6.82
CA GLN A 762 -13.06 29.77 -8.07
C GLN A 762 -11.70 30.44 -8.22
N LYS A 763 -11.61 31.75 -7.93
CA LYS A 763 -10.34 32.50 -7.96
C LYS A 763 -9.34 32.01 -6.91
N LEU A 764 -9.81 31.63 -5.73
CA LEU A 764 -9.00 31.02 -4.67
C LEU A 764 -8.45 29.65 -5.12
N SER A 765 -9.26 28.86 -5.83
CA SER A 765 -8.87 27.55 -6.35
C SER A 765 -7.85 27.66 -7.50
N LEU A 766 -8.03 28.64 -8.38
CA LEU A 766 -7.05 28.97 -9.42
C LEU A 766 -5.70 29.42 -8.81
N ALA A 767 -5.73 30.24 -7.75
CA ALA A 767 -4.52 30.65 -7.05
C ALA A 767 -3.77 29.44 -6.46
N TYR A 768 -4.50 28.49 -5.88
CA TYR A 768 -3.91 27.25 -5.36
C TYR A 768 -3.35 26.36 -6.47
N GLU A 769 -4.08 26.16 -7.57
CA GLU A 769 -3.62 25.33 -8.68
C GLU A 769 -2.33 25.88 -9.32
N THR A 770 -2.28 27.18 -9.55
CA THR A 770 -1.11 27.84 -10.15
C THR A 770 0.10 27.86 -9.21
N LEU A 771 -0.11 28.09 -7.91
CA LEU A 771 1.01 28.24 -6.95
C LEU A 771 1.46 26.93 -6.28
N SER A 772 0.62 25.88 -6.29
CA SER A 772 0.97 24.58 -5.68
C SER A 772 1.92 23.75 -6.55
N LYS A 773 1.87 23.91 -7.88
CA LYS A 773 2.76 23.22 -8.83
C LYS A 773 4.03 24.03 -9.08
N PRO A 774 5.24 23.49 -8.85
CA PRO A 774 6.49 24.23 -9.03
C PRO A 774 6.67 24.83 -10.44
N SER A 775 6.25 24.10 -11.48
CA SER A 775 6.31 24.54 -12.89
C SER A 775 5.35 25.71 -13.18
N SER A 776 4.08 25.60 -12.79
CA SER A 776 3.07 26.66 -12.98
C SER A 776 3.38 27.91 -12.15
N ARG A 777 3.95 27.74 -10.95
CA ARG A 777 4.41 28.84 -10.09
C ARG A 777 5.58 29.58 -10.71
N PHE A 778 6.55 28.84 -11.28
CA PHE A 778 7.68 29.43 -12.00
C PHE A 778 7.21 30.28 -13.19
N VAL A 779 6.26 29.77 -13.98
CA VAL A 779 5.66 30.52 -15.10
C VAL A 779 4.96 31.79 -14.61
N TYR A 780 4.16 31.70 -13.54
CA TYR A 780 3.49 32.85 -12.92
C TYR A 780 4.47 33.92 -12.39
N ASP A 781 5.57 33.49 -11.76
CA ASP A 781 6.60 34.38 -11.23
C ASP A 781 7.43 35.04 -12.36
N SER A 782 7.68 34.30 -13.45
CA SER A 782 8.45 34.78 -14.61
C SER A 782 7.68 35.75 -15.51
N THR A 783 6.35 35.62 -15.60
CA THR A 783 5.46 36.50 -16.39
C THR A 783 5.00 37.75 -15.63
N GLY A 784 5.52 37.98 -14.42
CA GLY A 784 5.22 39.18 -13.62
C GLY A 784 3.82 39.21 -13.04
N GLY A 785 3.13 38.06 -12.94
CA GLY A 785 1.77 37.96 -12.41
C GLY A 785 0.65 38.34 -13.39
N ALA A 786 0.98 38.60 -14.66
CA ALA A 786 0.00 38.88 -15.71
C ALA A 786 -0.37 37.60 -16.48
N SER A 787 -1.22 36.77 -15.88
CA SER A 787 -1.97 35.77 -16.65
C SER A 787 -3.26 35.40 -15.95
N GLY A 788 -4.30 36.10 -16.34
CA GLY A 788 -5.67 35.87 -15.90
C GLY A 788 -6.65 36.36 -16.96
N ARG A 789 -6.40 36.01 -18.23
CA ARG A 789 -7.34 36.00 -19.37
C ARG A 789 -6.59 35.95 -20.71
N THR A 790 -6.33 34.75 -21.24
CA THR A 790 -6.41 34.47 -22.69
C THR A 790 -6.64 32.97 -22.90
N MET A 791 -7.59 32.63 -23.78
CA MET A 791 -7.86 31.31 -24.33
C MET A 791 -6.66 30.74 -25.11
N LEU A 792 -6.51 29.40 -25.05
CA LEU A 792 -5.78 28.49 -25.95
C LEU A 792 -5.02 29.13 -27.12
N GLY A 793 -3.69 29.08 -27.09
CA GLY A 793 -2.80 29.58 -28.15
C GLY A 793 -1.60 28.66 -28.40
N SER A 794 -1.32 28.44 -29.68
CA SER A 794 -0.31 27.57 -30.31
C SER A 794 1.17 27.76 -29.90
N ASP A 795 1.49 28.68 -28.99
CA ASP A 795 2.83 28.82 -28.44
C ASP A 795 3.10 27.83 -27.28
N GLU A 796 2.04 27.36 -26.59
CA GLU A 796 2.17 26.30 -25.58
C GLU A 796 2.59 24.96 -26.18
N THR A 797 2.20 24.68 -27.42
CA THR A 797 2.60 23.43 -28.12
C THR A 797 4.08 23.40 -28.43
N LEU A 798 4.71 24.52 -28.80
CA LEU A 798 6.13 24.55 -29.15
C LEU A 798 7.01 24.51 -27.89
N GLN A 799 6.59 25.19 -26.83
CA GLN A 799 7.30 25.17 -25.55
C GLN A 799 7.14 23.82 -24.81
N SER A 800 5.98 23.17 -24.96
CA SER A 800 5.74 21.79 -24.52
C SER A 800 6.64 20.80 -25.26
N VAL A 801 6.70 20.89 -26.60
CA VAL A 801 7.58 20.03 -27.42
C VAL A 801 9.06 20.28 -27.13
N LEU A 802 9.50 21.54 -26.96
CA LEU A 802 10.89 21.84 -26.59
C LEU A 802 11.23 21.35 -25.17
N SER A 803 10.27 21.37 -24.25
CA SER A 803 10.45 20.83 -22.90
C SER A 803 10.50 19.31 -22.91
N GLN A 804 9.64 18.66 -23.70
CA GLN A 804 9.63 17.22 -23.95
C GLN A 804 10.98 16.75 -24.52
N VAL A 805 11.48 17.44 -25.55
CA VAL A 805 12.79 17.16 -26.17
C VAL A 805 13.93 17.38 -25.18
N PHE A 806 13.85 18.40 -24.33
CA PHE A 806 14.84 18.63 -23.28
C PHE A 806 14.82 17.53 -22.20
N PHE A 807 13.65 17.00 -21.85
CA PHE A 807 13.49 15.89 -20.91
C PHE A 807 14.03 14.57 -21.49
N GLU A 808 13.65 14.24 -22.73
CA GLU A 808 14.12 13.05 -23.45
C GLU A 808 15.65 13.10 -23.69
N PHE A 809 16.19 14.28 -23.96
CA PHE A 809 17.64 14.54 -24.01
C PHE A 809 18.35 14.25 -22.68
N MET A 810 17.75 14.62 -21.55
CA MET A 810 18.31 14.36 -20.21
C MET A 810 18.22 12.87 -19.83
N GLU A 811 17.17 12.18 -20.28
CA GLU A 811 16.94 10.74 -20.07
C GLU A 811 17.80 9.85 -20.97
N GLY A 812 18.26 10.37 -22.11
CA GLY A 812 19.27 9.73 -22.94
C GLY A 812 18.75 9.04 -24.19
N ASP A 813 17.56 9.39 -24.64
CA ASP A 813 17.00 8.90 -25.89
C ASP A 813 17.45 9.82 -27.04
N PHE A 814 18.60 9.51 -27.63
CA PHE A 814 19.17 10.26 -28.74
C PHE A 814 18.49 9.94 -30.08
N GLU A 815 17.65 8.90 -30.12
CA GLU A 815 16.92 8.49 -31.32
C GLU A 815 15.81 9.50 -31.64
N VAL A 816 15.17 10.08 -30.61
CA VAL A 816 14.19 11.16 -30.78
C VAL A 816 14.85 12.46 -31.25
N ILE A 817 16.05 12.79 -30.79
CA ILE A 817 16.83 13.96 -31.24
C ILE A 817 17.24 13.80 -32.70
N ARG A 818 17.71 12.60 -33.09
CA ARG A 818 18.05 12.26 -34.48
C ARG A 818 16.80 12.35 -35.38
N ASN A 819 15.67 11.83 -34.92
CA ASN A 819 14.39 11.92 -35.63
C ASN A 819 13.90 13.36 -35.75
N MET A 820 14.09 14.20 -34.73
CA MET A 820 13.76 15.63 -34.77
C MET A 820 14.66 16.39 -35.77
N ILE A 821 15.97 16.18 -35.74
CA ILE A 821 16.92 16.81 -36.68
C ILE A 821 16.60 16.39 -38.13
N ASN A 822 16.28 15.11 -38.34
CA ASN A 822 15.84 14.60 -39.64
C ASN A 822 14.49 15.17 -40.08
N THR A 823 13.56 15.39 -39.15
CA THR A 823 12.27 16.03 -39.43
C THR A 823 12.45 17.52 -39.78
N MET A 824 13.37 18.22 -39.12
CA MET A 824 13.76 19.60 -39.44
C MET A 824 14.45 19.70 -40.80
N ASN A 825 15.32 18.76 -41.16
CA ASN A 825 15.94 18.62 -42.49
C ASN A 825 14.88 18.43 -43.60
N ASN A 826 13.76 17.77 -43.26
CA ASN A 826 12.68 17.43 -44.20
C ASN A 826 11.55 18.48 -44.28
N THR A 827 11.54 19.47 -43.39
CA THR A 827 10.55 20.55 -43.41
C THR A 827 11.01 21.67 -44.34
N ALA A 828 10.15 22.08 -45.28
CA ALA A 828 10.48 23.01 -46.37
C ALA A 828 10.93 24.39 -45.85
N GLY A 829 12.25 24.59 -45.76
CA GLY A 829 12.90 25.84 -45.37
C GLY A 829 14.09 25.70 -44.40
N GLY A 830 14.35 24.51 -43.84
CA GLY A 830 15.42 24.27 -42.86
C GLY A 830 16.79 23.93 -43.44
N VAL A 831 17.85 24.29 -42.69
CA VAL A 831 19.26 23.98 -42.96
C VAL A 831 19.44 22.47 -43.16
N ARG A 832 19.96 22.04 -44.32
CA ARG A 832 20.28 20.62 -44.58
C ARG A 832 21.60 20.24 -43.90
N LEU A 833 21.52 19.64 -42.72
CA LEU A 833 22.67 19.07 -42.01
C LEU A 833 22.97 17.67 -42.57
N GLY A 834 24.21 17.41 -42.99
CA GLY A 834 24.63 16.06 -43.43
C GLY A 834 24.89 15.13 -42.25
N ASP A 835 24.84 13.81 -42.47
CA ASP A 835 24.98 12.78 -41.42
C ASP A 835 26.26 12.94 -40.57
N GLU A 836 27.38 13.34 -41.18
CA GLU A 836 28.62 13.64 -40.46
C GLU A 836 28.44 14.80 -39.46
N THR A 837 27.67 15.83 -39.84
CA THR A 837 27.38 16.97 -38.96
C THR A 837 26.40 16.59 -37.85
N ILE A 838 25.44 15.70 -38.15
CA ILE A 838 24.51 15.14 -37.16
C ILE A 838 25.29 14.32 -36.12
N GLY A 839 26.26 13.51 -36.56
CA GLY A 839 27.15 12.78 -35.64
C GLY A 839 27.95 13.70 -34.72
N VAL A 840 28.49 14.81 -35.25
CA VAL A 840 29.19 15.83 -34.42
C VAL A 840 28.23 16.50 -33.43
N ILE A 841 27.00 16.79 -33.84
CA ILE A 841 25.96 17.39 -32.99
C ILE A 841 25.57 16.41 -31.87
N GLU A 842 25.39 15.12 -32.18
CA GLU A 842 25.15 14.06 -31.19
C GLU A 842 26.28 13.97 -30.17
N GLU A 843 27.54 14.00 -30.63
CA GLU A 843 28.71 14.00 -29.74
C GLU A 843 28.74 15.24 -28.83
N MET A 844 28.38 16.43 -29.36
CA MET A 844 28.26 17.66 -28.56
C MET A 844 27.13 17.58 -27.52
N PHE A 845 26.00 16.98 -27.89
CA PHE A 845 24.86 16.79 -26.99
C PHE A 845 25.18 15.81 -25.86
N LEU A 846 25.84 14.70 -26.15
CA LEU A 846 26.35 13.76 -25.15
C LEU A 846 27.29 14.46 -24.16
N ARG A 847 28.20 15.30 -24.66
CA ARG A 847 29.11 16.10 -23.81
C ARG A 847 28.36 17.08 -22.92
N LEU A 848 27.36 17.78 -23.46
CA LEU A 848 26.54 18.72 -22.70
C LEU A 848 25.74 18.00 -21.59
N ARG A 849 25.19 16.82 -21.89
CA ARG A 849 24.46 16.00 -20.91
C ARG A 849 25.34 15.59 -19.74
N PHE A 850 26.56 15.12 -20.03
CA PHE A 850 27.52 14.73 -19.00
C PHE A 850 27.84 15.90 -18.04
N VAL A 851 28.10 17.09 -18.60
CA VAL A 851 28.34 18.30 -17.80
C VAL A 851 27.12 18.68 -16.96
N LEU A 852 25.91 18.65 -17.53
CA LEU A 852 24.67 18.98 -16.81
C LEU A 852 24.37 17.99 -15.67
N HIS A 853 24.64 16.70 -15.89
CA HIS A 853 24.46 15.67 -14.86
C HIS A 853 25.46 15.84 -13.71
N GLY A 854 26.73 16.10 -14.02
CA GLY A 854 27.75 16.47 -13.05
C GLY A 854 27.35 17.72 -12.25
N CYS A 855 26.91 18.80 -12.93
CA CYS A 855 26.43 20.01 -12.28
C CYS A 855 25.24 19.76 -11.34
N LYS A 856 24.27 18.93 -11.73
CA LYS A 856 23.12 18.56 -10.88
C LYS A 856 23.59 17.82 -9.63
N LYS A 857 24.53 16.90 -9.78
CA LYS A 857 25.10 16.12 -8.67
C LYS A 857 25.90 17.02 -7.72
N TYR A 858 26.74 17.91 -8.24
CA TYR A 858 27.48 18.90 -7.43
C TYR A 858 26.53 19.87 -6.72
N MET A 859 25.46 20.34 -7.38
CA MET A 859 24.45 21.17 -6.74
C MET A 859 23.71 20.44 -5.62
N THR A 860 23.44 19.14 -5.78
CA THR A 860 22.80 18.33 -4.74
C THR A 860 23.73 18.16 -3.53
N LEU A 861 25.02 17.91 -3.77
CA LEU A 861 26.04 17.83 -2.71
C LEU A 861 26.18 19.18 -1.98
N VAL A 862 26.24 20.29 -2.71
CA VAL A 862 26.29 21.64 -2.10
C VAL A 862 25.02 21.92 -1.31
N HIS A 863 23.84 21.55 -1.82
CA HIS A 863 22.56 21.75 -1.15
C HIS A 863 22.49 21.00 0.19
N ASP A 864 22.89 19.73 0.22
CA ASP A 864 22.97 18.94 1.46
C ASP A 864 23.89 19.60 2.50
N GLN A 865 25.05 20.08 2.08
CA GLN A 865 25.99 20.76 2.97
C GLN A 865 25.46 22.13 3.44
N VAL A 866 24.73 22.87 2.59
CA VAL A 866 24.06 24.13 2.98
C VAL A 866 22.93 23.86 3.99
N GLN A 867 22.23 22.74 3.87
CA GLN A 867 21.22 22.33 4.84
C GLN A 867 21.87 22.02 6.20
N GLN A 868 22.97 21.26 6.23
CA GLN A 868 23.74 21.01 7.45
C GLN A 868 24.27 22.31 8.08
N LEU A 869 24.73 23.27 7.26
CA LEU A 869 25.13 24.60 7.73
C LEU A 869 23.96 25.38 8.35
N SER A 870 22.77 25.30 7.76
CA SER A 870 21.55 25.94 8.29
C SER A 870 21.15 25.36 9.64
N GLU A 871 21.24 24.03 9.80
CA GLU A 871 20.97 23.33 11.05
C GLU A 871 21.96 23.73 12.14
N ILE A 872 23.27 23.73 11.85
CA ILE A 872 24.31 24.18 12.78
C ILE A 872 24.11 25.64 13.18
N HIS A 873 23.75 26.51 12.23
CA HIS A 873 23.46 27.92 12.49
C HIS A 873 22.21 28.11 13.35
N HIS A 874 21.17 27.29 13.14
CA HIS A 874 19.98 27.28 13.99
C HIS A 874 20.32 26.84 15.42
N SER A 875 21.10 25.76 15.57
CA SER A 875 21.60 25.29 16.87
C SER A 875 22.49 26.32 17.57
N MET A 876 23.30 27.11 16.84
CA MET A 876 24.08 28.19 17.44
C MET A 876 23.20 29.33 17.96
N LYS A 877 22.06 29.60 17.32
CA LYS A 877 21.09 30.62 17.75
C LYS A 877 20.29 30.21 18.98
N SER A 878 20.07 28.91 19.19
CA SER A 878 19.36 28.40 20.37
C SER A 878 20.21 28.37 21.65
N LEU A 879 21.54 28.51 21.56
CA LEU A 879 22.42 28.52 22.72
C LEU A 879 22.48 29.90 23.39
N ALA A 880 22.52 29.92 24.74
CA ALA A 880 22.72 31.15 25.51
C ALA A 880 24.05 31.84 25.16
N TYR A 881 24.14 33.16 25.31
CA TYR A 881 25.35 33.93 24.98
C TYR A 881 26.59 33.48 25.78
N LEU A 882 26.38 33.00 27.01
CA LEU A 882 27.44 32.56 27.91
C LEU A 882 27.84 31.09 27.75
N ASP A 883 27.18 30.31 26.88
CA ASP A 883 27.57 28.93 26.59
C ASP A 883 28.76 28.88 25.61
N VAL A 884 29.94 29.20 26.16
CA VAL A 884 31.19 29.31 25.39
C VAL A 884 31.61 27.94 24.83
N LEU A 885 31.40 26.86 25.57
CA LEU A 885 31.79 25.50 25.17
C LEU A 885 30.88 24.96 24.05
N GLY A 886 29.56 25.09 24.20
CA GLY A 886 28.60 24.69 23.15
C GLY A 886 28.79 25.50 21.87
N ARG A 887 29.01 26.81 21.99
CA ARG A 887 29.31 27.68 20.85
C ARG A 887 30.65 27.34 20.20
N PHE A 888 31.69 27.04 20.97
CA PHE A 888 32.99 26.62 20.44
C PHE A 888 32.88 25.29 19.67
N ARG A 889 32.17 24.30 20.22
CA ARG A 889 31.93 23.01 19.56
C ARG A 889 31.14 23.15 18.26
N LEU A 890 30.08 23.96 18.25
CA LEU A 890 29.32 24.23 17.02
C LEU A 890 30.13 25.05 15.99
N THR A 891 31.05 25.92 16.44
CA THR A 891 31.96 26.66 15.57
C THR A 891 33.00 25.74 14.91
N LEU A 892 33.48 24.72 15.63
CA LEU A 892 34.34 23.67 15.04
C LEU A 892 33.58 22.85 14.00
N LYS A 893 32.35 22.42 14.31
CA LYS A 893 31.46 21.73 13.34
C LYS A 893 31.18 22.57 12.10
N LEU A 894 30.88 23.86 12.28
CA LEU A 894 30.66 24.80 11.18
C LEU A 894 31.90 24.92 10.28
N SER A 895 33.08 25.05 10.90
CA SER A 895 34.36 25.15 10.19
C SER A 895 34.69 23.86 9.44
N LYS A 896 34.39 22.69 10.03
CA LYS A 896 34.55 21.38 9.39
C LYS A 896 33.70 21.28 8.13
N VAL A 897 32.40 21.55 8.22
CA VAL A 897 31.48 21.46 7.07
C VAL A 897 31.92 22.40 5.95
N MET A 898 32.26 23.65 6.27
CA MET A 898 32.74 24.62 5.29
C MET A 898 34.02 24.19 4.56
N LEU A 899 34.99 23.59 5.27
CA LEU A 899 36.24 23.10 4.67
C LEU A 899 36.07 21.80 3.89
N THR A 900 35.00 21.05 4.18
CA THR A 900 34.73 19.74 3.56
C THR A 900 33.99 19.87 2.22
N ILE A 901 33.17 20.92 2.02
CA ILE A 901 32.46 21.20 0.75
C ILE A 901 33.37 21.15 -0.49
N PRO A 902 34.46 21.93 -0.57
CA PRO A 902 35.32 21.91 -1.77
C PRO A 902 36.05 20.57 -1.94
N MET A 903 36.29 19.81 -0.87
CA MET A 903 36.92 18.49 -0.94
C MET A 903 35.97 17.43 -1.48
N ILE A 904 34.71 17.41 -1.03
CA ILE A 904 33.69 16.45 -1.52
C ILE A 904 33.44 16.66 -3.01
N ILE A 905 33.31 17.91 -3.45
CA ILE A 905 33.11 18.24 -4.86
C ILE A 905 34.31 17.77 -5.68
N GLN A 906 35.53 18.02 -5.19
CA GLN A 906 36.75 17.60 -5.88
C GLN A 906 36.90 16.07 -5.95
N ASP A 907 36.66 15.34 -4.86
CA ASP A 907 36.75 13.87 -4.86
C ASP A 907 35.71 13.26 -5.81
N GLU A 908 34.51 13.85 -5.89
CA GLU A 908 33.48 13.41 -6.81
C GLU A 908 33.82 13.72 -8.28
N MET A 909 34.39 14.90 -8.56
CA MET A 909 34.93 15.23 -9.88
C MET A 909 36.03 14.24 -10.31
N LYS A 910 36.97 13.90 -9.41
CA LYS A 910 38.05 12.94 -9.68
C LYS A 910 37.50 11.54 -9.99
N ARG A 911 36.45 11.10 -9.29
CA ARG A 911 35.77 9.82 -9.56
C ARG A 911 35.11 9.81 -10.94
N GLU A 912 34.44 10.88 -11.32
CA GLU A 912 33.78 10.96 -12.63
C GLU A 912 34.79 10.96 -13.79
N ILE A 913 35.94 11.63 -13.61
CA ILE A 913 37.06 11.55 -14.56
C ILE A 913 37.59 10.11 -14.66
N ALA A 914 37.75 9.43 -13.53
CA ALA A 914 38.24 8.04 -13.50
C ALA A 914 37.25 7.04 -14.15
N VAL A 915 35.95 7.23 -13.93
CA VAL A 915 34.89 6.42 -14.55
C VAL A 915 34.82 6.66 -16.06
N ALA A 916 34.94 7.92 -16.50
CA ALA A 916 35.01 8.24 -17.92
C ALA A 916 36.25 7.61 -18.59
N ALA A 917 37.41 7.66 -17.93
CA ALA A 917 38.64 7.02 -18.43
C ALA A 917 38.56 5.48 -18.46
N ALA A 918 37.79 4.86 -17.57
CA ALA A 918 37.63 3.39 -17.50
C ALA A 918 36.68 2.84 -18.58
N LEU A 919 35.77 3.65 -19.12
CA LEU A 919 34.81 3.27 -20.16
C LEU A 919 35.42 3.29 -21.58
N GLU A 920 36.54 4.00 -21.79
CA GLU A 920 37.13 4.24 -23.13
C GLU A 920 38.31 3.31 -23.51
N GLY A 921 38.53 2.18 -22.83
CA GLY A 921 39.71 1.34 -23.09
C GLY A 921 39.57 0.30 -24.20
N SER A 922 39.99 0.59 -25.45
CA SER A 922 40.88 -0.27 -26.29
C SER A 922 41.11 0.22 -27.74
N SER A 923 42.01 1.20 -28.00
CA SER A 923 42.89 1.24 -29.18
C SER A 923 43.94 2.38 -29.11
N GLU A 924 45.14 2.16 -29.68
CA GLU A 924 46.28 3.10 -29.61
C GLU A 924 46.10 4.41 -30.41
N GLN A 925 45.02 4.56 -31.18
CA GLN A 925 44.71 5.80 -31.90
C GLN A 925 43.99 6.84 -31.02
N GLU A 926 43.53 6.43 -29.82
CA GLU A 926 42.59 7.18 -28.98
C GLU A 926 43.24 8.03 -27.89
N ASP A 927 44.56 7.92 -27.70
CA ASP A 927 45.29 8.67 -26.66
C ASP A 927 45.29 10.20 -26.90
N ALA A 928 45.05 10.61 -28.16
CA ALA A 928 44.81 12.00 -28.54
C ALA A 928 43.36 12.47 -28.25
N ASN A 929 42.38 11.57 -28.32
CA ASN A 929 40.97 11.84 -28.00
C ASN A 929 40.74 11.82 -26.49
N ALA A 930 41.41 10.93 -25.74
CA ALA A 930 41.40 10.91 -24.28
C ALA A 930 41.94 12.22 -23.68
N LYS A 931 43.01 12.79 -24.25
CA LYS A 931 43.50 14.14 -23.86
C LYS A 931 42.55 15.28 -24.26
N LYS A 932 41.77 15.10 -25.33
CA LYS A 932 40.76 16.08 -25.79
C LYS A 932 39.50 16.05 -24.93
N ASN A 933 39.05 14.86 -24.51
CA ASN A 933 37.93 14.65 -23.60
C ASN A 933 38.29 14.96 -22.13
N ALA A 934 39.54 14.75 -21.72
CA ALA A 934 40.06 15.21 -20.43
C ALA A 934 40.09 16.74 -20.28
N GLY A 935 40.07 17.50 -21.38
CA GLY A 935 39.88 18.95 -21.35
C GLY A 935 38.42 19.38 -21.09
N ILE A 936 37.46 18.45 -21.16
CA ILE A 936 36.01 18.72 -21.08
C ILE A 936 35.48 18.49 -19.67
N VAL A 937 36.05 17.54 -18.93
CA VAL A 937 35.77 17.37 -17.51
C VAL A 937 36.70 18.30 -16.75
N GLY A 938 36.14 19.39 -16.21
CA GLY A 938 36.87 20.54 -15.71
C GLY A 938 38.15 20.19 -14.93
N THR A 939 39.19 20.99 -15.12
CA THR A 939 40.45 20.86 -14.39
C THR A 939 40.16 20.84 -12.89
N VAL A 940 40.67 19.80 -12.20
CA VAL A 940 40.67 19.70 -10.74
C VAL A 940 41.08 21.04 -10.13
N PHE A 941 40.22 21.65 -9.32
CA PHE A 941 40.34 23.06 -8.95
C PHE A 941 41.17 23.29 -7.66
N LEU A 942 41.30 22.29 -6.78
CA LEU A 942 42.28 22.31 -5.68
C LEU A 942 43.56 21.60 -6.14
N ASN A 943 44.68 22.30 -6.00
CA ASN A 943 46.00 21.70 -6.13
C ASN A 943 46.20 20.59 -5.08
N ASP A 944 46.84 19.47 -5.43
CA ASP A 944 47.07 18.32 -4.55
C ASP A 944 47.74 18.70 -3.22
N ARG A 945 48.60 19.73 -3.22
CA ARG A 945 49.18 20.26 -1.97
C ARG A 945 48.13 20.90 -1.06
N VAL A 946 47.17 21.63 -1.63
CA VAL A 946 46.07 22.29 -0.90
C VAL A 946 45.08 21.25 -0.38
N GLU A 947 44.74 20.25 -1.19
CA GLU A 947 43.88 19.14 -0.78
C GLU A 947 44.47 18.36 0.39
N THR A 948 45.78 18.05 0.34
CA THR A 948 46.48 17.36 1.43
C THR A 948 46.48 18.19 2.73
N VAL A 949 46.62 19.51 2.62
CA VAL A 949 46.54 20.42 3.77
C VAL A 949 45.13 20.47 4.33
N LEU A 950 44.09 20.60 3.49
CA LEU A 950 42.69 20.60 3.93
C LEU A 950 42.31 19.27 4.61
N LYS A 951 42.71 18.12 4.05
CA LYS A 951 42.52 16.79 4.67
C LYS A 951 43.14 16.72 6.07
N LYS A 952 44.35 17.26 6.27
CA LYS A 952 45.00 17.34 7.58
C LYS A 952 44.28 18.28 8.56
N VAL A 953 43.81 19.43 8.07
CA VAL A 953 43.08 20.41 8.89
C VAL A 953 41.73 19.84 9.34
N VAL A 954 40.97 19.21 8.44
CA VAL A 954 39.70 18.53 8.78
C VAL A 954 39.92 17.41 9.79
N SER A 955 40.96 16.58 9.61
CA SER A 955 41.31 15.52 10.57
C SER A 955 41.72 16.07 11.95
N ALA A 956 42.41 17.21 11.99
CA ALA A 956 42.74 17.88 13.25
C ALA A 956 41.48 18.45 13.94
N ILE A 957 40.53 19.01 13.18
CA ILE A 957 39.24 19.48 13.71
C ILE A 957 38.42 18.31 14.25
N GLU A 958 38.38 17.18 13.55
CA GLU A 958 37.71 15.95 14.01
C GLU A 958 38.30 15.39 15.30
N THR A 959 39.63 15.47 15.41
CA THR A 959 40.31 15.10 16.64
C THR A 959 39.87 16.06 17.75
N GLY A 960 39.91 17.37 17.52
CA GLY A 960 39.44 18.39 18.46
C GLY A 960 37.98 18.25 18.90
N GLU A 961 37.07 17.85 18.01
CA GLU A 961 35.65 17.55 18.32
C GLU A 961 35.46 16.33 19.24
N ARG A 962 36.44 15.43 19.33
CA ARG A 962 36.42 14.29 20.26
C ARG A 962 36.93 14.65 21.66
N TRP A 963 37.71 15.74 21.77
CA TRP A 963 38.27 16.22 23.04
C TRP A 963 37.39 17.29 23.73
N VAL A 964 36.37 17.83 23.04
CA VAL A 964 35.41 18.85 23.50
C VAL A 964 33.99 18.30 23.46
#